data_AF-A0A7C5BBK2-F1
#
_entry.id   AF-A0A7C5BBK2-F1
#
_cell.length_a   1.000
_cell.length_b   1.000
_cell.length_c   1.000
_cell.angle_alpha   90.00
_cell.angle_beta   90.00
_cell.angle_gamma   90.00
#
_symmetry.space_group_name_H-M   'P 1'
#
loop_
_entity.id
_entity.type
_entity.pdbx_description
1 polymer ?
#
loop_
_entity_poly.entity_id
_entity_poly.type
_entity_poly.pdbx_seq_one_letter_code
_entity_poly.pdbx_strand_id
1 'polypeptide(L)'
;MAVGSVLVIGGGIAGLQASLDLADSGFKVYLVDRSPALGGKMAQLDKTFPTNDCSICILSPKLVEVGRHPNIEILTLSVLEELEGEPGDFVAHLLRLPRFVREELCTGCGTCVEKCPGKAPSEFDERLGLRKAIYIPYPQAIPRIPVIDPNVCTYFLRGKCRVCEKVCPKGAIDYEQKETRIHLKVGAVILAPGYRLIEERLSQYGYGRFKNVLTSLQYERLLSASGPTRGEILRPSDGKVPKRIAWIQCVGSRNHQRDKDYCSSVCCMYAIKEAIITREHNPDIEGTVFFIDIRAFGKGFDLYYERAKKEYGVRFIRSMIGEVREDPETQDLVVRYVDEDGRVKEESFGLLVLSLGIRPDDEAIQMAQRLKIELDPYGFVKTKSYDPLSTSRPGVFVAGAFEAPKDIPESVAQASGAAARASFIIAPSRWKEIKLIPFPEERDISGEEPKIGVFICHCGINIAGVVNIEEVVRFASELPQVVHVENNLFTCAQDTQERIKEVIREKGINRVVVAACSPRTHEPLFQQTLREAGLNPYLFEMANIRDQCSWIHMKEREKATEKAKQLLKMAVNAVKHKRPLKKELVPVKKRGLVIGGGLAGLVAALGLAEAGFEVFLVERESELGGNLRELYYTISGENPQKLLEELIDKVTHHPRIQVILNAQVVDHSGFQGNFSTGIVVGPSMTYRKLEHGVTILCTGAEEYKPKEYLYGQSEKVLTQLELEKKLGRGELDSQRLKQVVMIQCVGSRNEERPYCSRICCQMALKNALKLKEENPKVKVLVLYRDMRTYGLLEPYYRKAREKGVIFERYEAERPPEVLEDLNGLKVRFWDEALKRFVEIRSDLLVLSCAIIPRENEELATMFRVPRTLEGFYQEAHLKLRPVDTATEGVYISGLAHWPKLIEETISQSMAAVARASRILARDHIEVGGIVAKVKGELCAACLLCVRACPYGIPYINEDGVSVIDPAKCRGCGNCVAVCPQKAIELQGVSDEEIFSKIEALGGF
;
A
#
# COMPACT_ATOMS: atom_id res chain seq x y z
N MET A 1 0.35 -28.99 21.78
CA MET A 1 -0.16 -28.70 20.43
C MET A 1 -0.09 -27.19 20.27
N ALA A 2 0.49 -26.66 19.19
CA ALA A 2 0.65 -25.21 19.04
C ALA A 2 -0.72 -24.51 18.97
N VAL A 3 -0.85 -23.38 19.65
CA VAL A 3 -2.04 -22.52 19.61
C VAL A 3 -2.17 -21.91 18.21
N GLY A 4 -3.33 -22.03 17.58
CA GLY A 4 -3.62 -21.65 16.20
C GLY A 4 -4.03 -20.19 16.00
N SER A 5 -3.85 -19.34 17.01
CA SER A 5 -4.19 -17.93 16.98
C SER A 5 -2.96 -17.01 17.02
N VAL A 6 -3.09 -15.80 16.45
CA VAL A 6 -2.02 -14.80 16.40
C VAL A 6 -2.50 -13.50 17.05
N LEU A 7 -1.63 -12.88 17.85
CA LEU A 7 -1.84 -11.54 18.37
C LEU A 7 -1.20 -10.51 17.44
N VAL A 8 -1.97 -9.54 16.95
CA VAL A 8 -1.47 -8.40 16.18
C VAL A 8 -1.66 -7.14 17.00
N ILE A 9 -0.59 -6.38 17.23
CA ILE A 9 -0.60 -5.16 18.06
C ILE A 9 -0.44 -3.94 17.17
N GLY A 10 -1.46 -3.09 17.14
CA GLY A 10 -1.54 -1.87 16.35
C GLY A 10 -2.46 -2.02 15.13
N GLY A 11 -3.57 -1.31 15.15
CA GLY A 11 -4.63 -1.28 14.14
C GLY A 11 -4.43 -0.29 13.00
N GLY A 12 -3.19 0.13 12.75
CA GLY A 12 -2.84 0.87 11.53
C GLY A 12 -2.84 -0.02 10.28
N ILE A 13 -2.53 0.55 9.12
CA ILE A 13 -2.55 -0.18 7.83
C ILE A 13 -1.75 -1.50 7.85
N ALA A 14 -0.62 -1.53 8.55
CA ALA A 14 0.20 -2.73 8.71
C ALA A 14 -0.54 -3.83 9.49
N GLY A 15 -1.07 -3.53 10.69
CA GLY A 15 -1.80 -4.53 11.47
C GLY A 15 -3.11 -4.98 10.82
N LEU A 16 -3.82 -4.08 10.12
CA LEU A 16 -4.98 -4.46 9.31
C LEU A 16 -4.60 -5.48 8.23
N GLN A 17 -3.52 -5.22 7.48
CA GLN A 17 -3.05 -6.12 6.43
C GLN A 17 -2.62 -7.48 7.00
N ALA A 18 -1.82 -7.50 8.06
CA ALA A 18 -1.37 -8.74 8.69
C ALA A 18 -2.55 -9.58 9.21
N SER A 19 -3.53 -8.93 9.82
CA SER A 19 -4.73 -9.60 10.34
C SER A 19 -5.56 -10.23 9.22
N LEU A 20 -5.78 -9.51 8.13
CA LEU A 20 -6.50 -10.05 6.97
C LEU A 20 -5.76 -11.24 6.35
N ASP A 21 -4.46 -11.14 6.13
CA ASP A 21 -3.70 -12.22 5.50
C ASP A 21 -3.65 -13.50 6.36
N LEU A 22 -3.53 -13.37 7.68
CA LEU A 22 -3.62 -14.50 8.61
C LEU A 22 -5.02 -15.10 8.64
N ALA A 23 -6.04 -14.26 8.77
CA ALA A 23 -7.41 -14.73 8.93
C ALA A 23 -7.95 -15.40 7.65
N ASP A 24 -7.62 -14.85 6.48
CA ASP A 24 -7.93 -15.45 5.17
C ASP A 24 -7.14 -16.73 4.89
N SER A 25 -6.02 -16.93 5.59
CA SER A 25 -5.21 -18.16 5.53
C SER A 25 -5.66 -19.22 6.55
N GLY A 26 -6.74 -18.96 7.30
CA GLY A 26 -7.36 -19.92 8.21
C GLY A 26 -6.88 -19.88 9.66
N PHE A 27 -6.37 -18.75 10.13
CA PHE A 27 -5.96 -18.57 11.54
C PHE A 27 -6.92 -17.62 12.28
N LYS A 28 -7.06 -17.82 13.60
CA LYS A 28 -7.74 -16.84 14.45
C LYS A 28 -6.78 -15.68 14.74
N VAL A 29 -7.27 -14.45 14.72
CA VAL A 29 -6.47 -13.26 14.99
C VAL A 29 -7.11 -12.44 16.10
N TYR A 30 -6.30 -12.00 17.05
CA TYR A 30 -6.66 -10.93 17.99
C TYR A 30 -5.96 -9.65 17.54
N LEU A 31 -6.72 -8.66 17.09
CA LEU A 31 -6.20 -7.35 16.68
C LEU A 31 -6.38 -6.36 17.82
N VAL A 32 -5.29 -6.04 18.50
CA VAL A 32 -5.24 -5.13 19.64
C VAL A 32 -4.82 -3.74 19.19
N ASP A 33 -5.55 -2.71 19.59
CA ASP A 33 -5.12 -1.31 19.45
C ASP A 33 -5.42 -0.56 20.75
N ARG A 34 -4.50 0.31 21.17
CA ARG A 34 -4.70 1.20 22.31
C ARG A 34 -5.74 2.30 22.03
N SER A 35 -5.91 2.63 20.75
CA SER A 35 -6.82 3.67 20.29
C SER A 35 -8.25 3.17 20.35
N PRO A 36 -9.24 4.05 20.53
CA PRO A 36 -10.66 3.69 20.52
C PRO A 36 -11.17 3.19 19.15
N ALA A 37 -10.41 3.38 18.08
CA ALA A 37 -10.71 2.88 16.74
C ALA A 37 -9.42 2.59 15.97
N LEU A 38 -9.50 1.68 15.00
CA LEU A 38 -8.44 1.29 14.08
C LEU A 38 -8.16 2.41 13.04
N GLY A 39 -7.23 2.19 12.12
CA GLY A 39 -6.92 3.07 10.98
C GLY A 39 -5.58 3.80 11.10
N GLY A 40 -5.14 4.07 12.34
CA GLY A 40 -3.86 4.73 12.62
C GLY A 40 -3.70 6.07 11.90
N LYS A 41 -2.45 6.49 11.65
CA LYS A 41 -2.14 7.77 10.98
C LYS A 41 -2.69 7.87 9.56
N MET A 42 -2.86 6.75 8.85
CA MET A 42 -3.39 6.75 7.48
C MET A 42 -4.82 7.30 7.41
N ALA A 43 -5.63 7.12 8.45
CA ALA A 43 -6.98 7.68 8.52
C ALA A 43 -7.00 9.22 8.60
N GLN A 44 -5.92 9.84 9.07
CA GLN A 44 -5.82 11.31 9.21
C GLN A 44 -5.39 12.01 7.92
N LEU A 45 -4.72 11.29 7.00
CA LEU A 45 -4.24 11.83 5.73
C LEU A 45 -5.42 12.18 4.82
N ASP A 46 -5.26 13.13 3.89
CA ASP A 46 -6.27 13.35 2.84
C ASP A 46 -6.03 12.44 1.63
N LYS A 47 -4.81 12.52 1.08
CA LYS A 47 -4.38 11.82 -0.15
C LYS A 47 -3.07 11.08 0.09
N THR A 48 -2.75 10.12 -0.77
CA THR A 48 -1.50 9.34 -0.69
C THR A 48 -0.66 9.49 -1.96
N PHE A 49 0.62 9.82 -1.82
CA PHE A 49 1.59 9.86 -2.93
C PHE A 49 1.96 8.45 -3.38
N PRO A 50 2.34 8.19 -4.65
CA PRO A 50 2.39 9.13 -5.75
C PRO A 50 1.08 9.12 -6.59
N THR A 51 0.10 8.31 -6.22
CA THR A 51 -1.13 8.10 -7.00
C THR A 51 -2.17 9.21 -6.79
N ASN A 52 -2.07 9.98 -5.71
CA ASN A 52 -3.10 10.91 -5.24
C ASN A 52 -4.44 10.21 -4.92
N ASP A 53 -4.40 8.92 -4.59
CA ASP A 53 -5.59 8.23 -4.08
C ASP A 53 -6.01 8.85 -2.75
N CYS A 54 -7.31 9.04 -2.57
CA CYS A 54 -7.85 9.44 -1.28
C CYS A 54 -7.57 8.35 -0.24
N SER A 55 -6.92 8.73 0.86
CA SER A 55 -6.45 7.80 1.89
C SER A 55 -7.58 6.93 2.44
N ILE A 56 -8.74 7.55 2.72
CA ILE A 56 -9.88 6.86 3.31
C ILE A 56 -10.56 5.96 2.31
N CYS A 57 -10.60 6.32 1.02
CA CYS A 57 -11.19 5.48 -0.02
C CYS A 57 -10.48 4.13 -0.17
N ILE A 58 -9.17 4.11 0.08
CA ILE A 58 -8.36 2.89 0.00
C ILE A 58 -8.27 2.20 1.39
N LEU A 59 -8.27 2.95 2.50
CA LEU A 59 -8.22 2.39 3.85
C LEU A 59 -9.56 1.79 4.32
N SER A 60 -10.69 2.44 3.99
CA SER A 60 -12.01 2.05 4.49
C SER A 60 -12.43 0.62 4.09
N PRO A 61 -12.17 0.13 2.86
CA PRO A 61 -12.45 -1.27 2.52
C PRO A 61 -11.75 -2.24 3.48
N LYS A 62 -10.46 -2.01 3.79
CA LYS A 62 -9.70 -2.86 4.72
C LYS A 62 -10.23 -2.78 6.15
N LEU A 63 -10.59 -1.59 6.61
CA LEU A 63 -11.23 -1.42 7.91
C LEU A 63 -12.52 -2.26 7.98
N VAL A 64 -13.37 -2.18 6.95
CA VAL A 64 -14.65 -2.89 6.90
C VAL A 64 -14.45 -4.40 6.81
N GLU A 65 -13.51 -4.85 5.98
CA GLU A 65 -13.13 -6.27 5.89
C GLU A 65 -12.70 -6.80 7.26
N VAL A 66 -11.81 -6.09 7.96
CA VAL A 66 -11.38 -6.45 9.32
C VAL A 66 -12.54 -6.43 10.32
N GLY A 67 -13.36 -5.38 10.30
CA GLY A 67 -14.52 -5.21 11.19
C GLY A 67 -15.60 -6.28 11.04
N ARG A 68 -15.69 -6.93 9.88
CA ARG A 68 -16.67 -7.99 9.58
C ARG A 68 -16.06 -9.40 9.58
N HIS A 69 -14.74 -9.53 9.68
CA HIS A 69 -14.10 -10.83 9.54
C HIS A 69 -14.40 -11.72 10.76
N PRO A 70 -15.01 -12.91 10.60
CA PRO A 70 -15.45 -13.74 11.74
C PRO A 70 -14.30 -14.27 12.60
N ASN A 71 -13.10 -14.33 12.02
CA ASN A 71 -11.88 -14.81 12.68
C ASN A 71 -10.95 -13.71 13.17
N ILE A 72 -11.35 -12.43 13.07
CA ILE A 72 -10.60 -11.31 13.63
C ILE A 72 -11.39 -10.75 14.81
N GLU A 73 -10.81 -10.86 16.00
CA GLU A 73 -11.37 -10.30 17.22
C GLU A 73 -10.67 -8.96 17.53
N ILE A 74 -11.43 -7.87 17.46
CA ILE A 74 -10.90 -6.51 17.63
C ILE A 74 -10.97 -6.12 19.12
N LEU A 75 -9.82 -5.78 19.70
CA LEU A 75 -9.68 -5.33 21.07
C LEU A 75 -9.10 -3.91 21.09
N THR A 76 -9.99 -2.93 21.01
CA THR A 76 -9.62 -1.51 21.14
C THR A 76 -9.44 -1.10 22.61
N LEU A 77 -8.85 0.08 22.85
CA LEU A 77 -8.53 0.58 24.19
C LEU A 77 -7.72 -0.43 25.01
N SER A 78 -6.90 -1.26 24.33
CA SER A 78 -6.20 -2.38 24.95
C SER A 78 -4.70 -2.28 24.70
N VAL A 79 -3.91 -2.57 25.72
CA VAL A 79 -2.44 -2.54 25.68
C VAL A 79 -1.86 -3.86 26.18
N LEU A 80 -0.75 -4.31 25.59
CA LEU A 80 -0.02 -5.48 26.06
C LEU A 80 0.88 -5.10 27.23
N GLU A 81 0.62 -5.69 28.40
CA GLU A 81 1.42 -5.52 29.61
C GLU A 81 2.59 -6.51 29.61
N GLU A 82 2.29 -7.78 29.35
CA GLU A 82 3.23 -8.90 29.49
C GLU A 82 2.96 -10.01 28.46
N LEU A 83 4.03 -10.71 28.07
CA LEU A 83 3.97 -11.88 27.20
C LEU A 83 4.87 -12.97 27.78
N GLU A 84 4.26 -14.07 28.20
CA GLU A 84 4.92 -15.25 28.74
C GLU A 84 4.91 -16.39 27.73
N GLY A 85 5.83 -17.35 27.87
CA GLY A 85 5.91 -18.53 27.02
C GLY A 85 6.86 -18.43 25.83
N GLU A 86 6.70 -19.36 24.90
CA GLU A 86 7.61 -19.66 23.79
C GLU A 86 6.85 -19.73 22.45
N PRO A 87 7.54 -19.68 21.29
CA PRO A 87 6.90 -19.81 19.98
C PRO A 87 5.92 -20.99 19.91
N GLY A 88 4.67 -20.72 19.55
CA GLY A 88 3.59 -21.70 19.46
C GLY A 88 2.74 -21.84 20.73
N ASP A 89 3.16 -21.29 21.88
CA ASP A 89 2.41 -21.34 23.14
C ASP A 89 2.76 -20.12 24.03
N PHE A 90 2.31 -18.94 23.60
CA PHE A 90 2.40 -17.73 24.39
C PHE A 90 1.11 -17.47 25.17
N VAL A 91 1.25 -16.79 26.32
CA VAL A 91 0.15 -16.16 27.05
C VAL A 91 0.38 -14.65 27.04
N ALA A 92 -0.54 -13.92 26.41
CA ALA A 92 -0.54 -12.47 26.34
C ALA A 92 -1.47 -11.88 27.40
N HIS A 93 -0.95 -10.97 28.21
CA HIS A 93 -1.66 -10.28 29.28
C HIS A 93 -1.98 -8.86 28.82
N LEU A 94 -3.26 -8.59 28.55
CA LEU A 94 -3.73 -7.30 28.06
C LEU A 94 -4.45 -6.53 29.17
N LEU A 95 -4.19 -5.22 29.25
CA LEU A 95 -5.00 -4.28 30.01
C LEU A 95 -5.93 -3.54 29.05
N ARG A 96 -7.24 -3.66 29.27
CA ARG A 96 -8.27 -2.95 28.53
C ARG A 96 -8.86 -1.83 29.36
N LEU A 97 -8.69 -0.60 28.88
CA LEU A 97 -9.21 0.62 29.49
C LEU A 97 -10.72 0.75 29.29
N PRO A 98 -11.44 1.39 30.24
CA PRO A 98 -12.88 1.57 30.11
C PRO A 98 -13.23 2.52 28.96
N ARG A 99 -14.20 2.10 28.15
CA ARG A 99 -14.80 2.92 27.09
C ARG A 99 -15.91 3.84 27.63
N PHE A 100 -16.47 3.45 28.77
CA PHE A 100 -17.69 3.94 29.39
C PHE A 100 -18.95 3.79 28.53
N VAL A 101 -18.90 2.84 27.59
CA VAL A 101 -19.99 2.47 26.69
C VAL A 101 -19.92 0.95 26.50
N ARG A 102 -21.02 0.26 26.81
CA ARG A 102 -21.21 -1.18 26.56
C ARG A 102 -21.26 -1.44 25.07
N GLU A 103 -20.25 -2.13 24.57
CA GLU A 103 -20.01 -2.30 23.13
C GLU A 103 -21.09 -3.18 22.49
N GLU A 104 -21.53 -4.21 23.20
CA GLU A 104 -22.56 -5.16 22.81
C GLU A 104 -23.96 -4.55 22.68
N LEU A 105 -24.23 -3.41 23.34
CA LEU A 105 -25.51 -2.70 23.24
C LEU A 105 -25.46 -1.50 22.29
N CYS A 106 -24.27 -1.00 21.98
CA CYS A 106 -24.12 0.25 21.25
C CYS A 106 -24.38 0.05 19.74
N THR A 107 -25.24 0.89 19.17
CA THR A 107 -25.53 0.89 17.72
C THR A 107 -24.65 1.86 16.93
N GLY A 108 -23.78 2.64 17.59
CA GLY A 108 -22.94 3.64 16.91
C GLY A 108 -23.69 4.84 16.31
N CYS A 109 -24.96 5.05 16.68
CA CYS A 109 -25.84 6.05 16.06
C CYS A 109 -25.39 7.52 16.21
N GLY A 110 -24.54 7.81 17.20
CA GLY A 110 -23.97 9.16 17.40
C GLY A 110 -24.87 10.18 18.10
N THR A 111 -26.12 9.86 18.45
CA THR A 111 -27.03 10.79 19.16
C THR A 111 -26.42 11.33 20.45
N CYS A 112 -25.71 10.49 21.20
CA CYS A 112 -25.01 10.87 22.42
C CYS A 112 -23.87 11.88 22.17
N VAL A 113 -23.18 11.79 21.03
CA VAL A 113 -22.13 12.71 20.59
C VAL A 113 -22.74 14.07 20.25
N GLU A 114 -23.80 14.08 19.44
CA GLU A 114 -24.49 15.30 19.00
C GLU A 114 -24.99 16.14 20.19
N LYS A 115 -25.65 15.48 21.16
CA LYS A 115 -26.25 16.14 22.33
C LYS A 115 -25.24 16.45 23.44
N CYS A 116 -23.99 16.01 23.33
CA CYS A 116 -22.99 16.27 24.37
C CYS A 116 -22.65 17.77 24.46
N PRO A 117 -22.74 18.39 25.66
CA PRO A 117 -22.35 19.79 25.84
C PRO A 117 -20.83 19.96 25.99
N GLY A 118 -20.10 18.91 26.39
CA GLY A 118 -18.65 18.96 26.58
C GLY A 118 -17.92 19.18 25.25
N LYS A 119 -16.89 20.02 25.25
CA LYS A 119 -16.05 20.32 24.09
C LYS A 119 -14.57 20.22 24.49
N ALA A 120 -13.76 19.66 23.60
CA ALA A 120 -12.31 19.61 23.72
C ALA A 120 -11.67 19.73 22.33
N PRO A 121 -10.39 20.13 22.22
CA PRO A 121 -9.64 20.04 20.98
C PRO A 121 -9.67 18.61 20.42
N SER A 122 -9.89 18.46 19.12
CA SER A 122 -9.88 17.18 18.42
C SER A 122 -8.45 16.73 18.17
N GLU A 123 -8.02 15.62 18.76
CA GLU A 123 -6.70 15.03 18.50
C GLU A 123 -6.61 14.50 17.07
N PHE A 124 -7.71 13.97 16.53
CA PHE A 124 -7.78 13.51 15.15
C PHE A 124 -7.56 14.66 14.15
N ASP A 125 -8.06 15.85 14.47
CA ASP A 125 -7.85 17.07 13.68
C ASP A 125 -6.62 17.86 14.13
N GLU A 126 -5.67 17.24 14.83
CA GLU A 126 -4.42 17.85 15.27
C GLU A 126 -4.63 19.20 16.01
N ARG A 127 -5.70 19.23 16.82
CA ARG A 127 -6.16 20.36 17.65
C ARG A 127 -6.61 21.60 16.88
N LEU A 128 -6.81 21.49 15.57
CA LEU A 128 -7.39 22.55 14.74
C LEU A 128 -8.92 22.62 14.85
N GLY A 129 -9.56 21.48 15.12
CA GLY A 129 -11.00 21.35 15.33
C GLY A 129 -11.38 21.09 16.78
N LEU A 130 -12.68 21.08 17.06
CA LEU A 130 -13.24 20.68 18.35
C LEU A 130 -13.98 19.35 18.21
N ARG A 131 -13.82 18.48 19.21
CA ARG A 131 -14.66 17.29 19.44
C ARG A 131 -15.48 17.43 20.71
N LYS A 132 -16.33 16.43 20.95
CA LYS A 132 -17.16 16.30 22.15
C LYS A 132 -16.48 15.45 23.22
N ALA A 133 -17.00 15.49 24.45
CA ALA A 133 -16.48 14.64 25.53
C ALA A 133 -16.77 13.15 25.31
N ILE A 134 -17.99 12.82 24.85
CA ILE A 134 -18.29 11.52 24.24
C ILE A 134 -18.20 11.68 22.72
N TYR A 135 -17.36 10.89 22.07
CA TYR A 135 -17.04 11.09 20.66
C TYR A 135 -16.74 9.78 19.94
N ILE A 136 -16.89 9.81 18.61
CA ILE A 136 -16.35 8.79 17.69
C ILE A 136 -15.10 9.42 17.07
N PRO A 137 -13.93 8.74 17.03
CA PRO A 137 -12.67 9.36 16.65
C PRO A 137 -12.67 10.02 15.27
N TYR A 138 -13.30 9.37 14.29
CA TYR A 138 -13.48 9.87 12.94
C TYR A 138 -14.68 9.18 12.26
N PRO A 139 -15.24 9.71 11.16
CA PRO A 139 -16.53 9.26 10.64
C PRO A 139 -16.59 7.78 10.22
N GLN A 140 -15.50 7.21 9.69
CA GLN A 140 -15.39 5.80 9.28
C GLN A 140 -14.65 4.94 10.31
N ALA A 141 -14.68 5.33 11.59
CA ALA A 141 -14.05 4.59 12.67
C ALA A 141 -14.58 3.16 12.77
N ILE A 142 -13.68 2.20 12.92
CA ILE A 142 -14.00 0.80 13.21
C ILE A 142 -13.24 0.37 14.47
N PRO A 143 -13.91 -0.15 15.51
CA PRO A 143 -15.36 -0.24 15.65
C PRO A 143 -16.01 1.16 15.74
N ARG A 144 -17.22 1.31 15.18
CA ARG A 144 -17.95 2.59 15.18
C ARG A 144 -18.68 2.80 16.52
N ILE A 145 -17.93 2.78 17.62
CA ILE A 145 -18.47 2.90 18.96
C ILE A 145 -17.91 4.16 19.61
N PRO A 146 -18.74 5.02 20.21
CA PRO A 146 -18.25 6.19 20.92
C PRO A 146 -17.43 5.81 22.15
N VAL A 147 -16.57 6.71 22.60
CA VAL A 147 -15.82 6.63 23.86
C VAL A 147 -16.03 7.92 24.65
N ILE A 148 -16.10 7.82 25.97
CA ILE A 148 -16.16 8.99 26.85
C ILE A 148 -14.75 9.32 27.33
N ASP A 149 -14.31 10.55 27.09
CA ASP A 149 -13.08 11.07 27.68
C ASP A 149 -13.36 11.55 29.12
N PRO A 150 -12.84 10.87 30.15
CA PRO A 150 -13.09 11.24 31.54
C PRO A 150 -12.45 12.58 31.92
N ASN A 151 -11.41 13.02 31.21
CA ASN A 151 -10.71 14.28 31.49
C ASN A 151 -11.47 15.51 30.97
N VAL A 152 -12.50 15.31 30.15
CA VAL A 152 -13.33 16.39 29.56
C VAL A 152 -14.78 16.29 30.04
N CYS A 153 -15.25 15.08 30.33
CA CYS A 153 -16.65 14.83 30.66
C CYS A 153 -17.07 15.49 31.98
N THR A 154 -18.06 16.40 31.91
CA THR A 154 -18.58 17.11 33.09
C THR A 154 -19.11 16.19 34.19
N TYR A 155 -19.59 14.99 33.85
CA TYR A 155 -20.01 14.01 34.85
C TYR A 155 -18.83 13.49 35.67
N PHE A 156 -17.72 13.09 35.04
CA PHE A 156 -16.52 12.64 35.76
C PHE A 156 -15.84 13.78 36.53
N LEU A 157 -15.83 14.99 35.98
CA LEU A 157 -15.19 16.14 36.61
C LEU A 157 -16.00 16.78 37.76
N ARG A 158 -17.33 16.76 37.68
CA ARG A 158 -18.21 17.54 38.60
C ARG A 158 -19.43 16.78 39.13
N GLY A 159 -19.60 15.50 38.77
CA GLY A 159 -20.73 14.67 39.17
C GLY A 159 -22.07 15.02 38.52
N LYS A 160 -22.13 15.95 37.55
CA LYS A 160 -23.38 16.51 36.97
C LYS A 160 -23.32 16.54 35.44
N CYS A 161 -24.25 15.85 34.73
CA CYS A 161 -24.59 16.00 33.29
C CYS A 161 -25.52 14.87 32.81
N ARG A 162 -24.99 13.64 32.69
CA ARG A 162 -25.68 12.41 32.25
C ARG A 162 -26.56 12.53 30.99
N VAL A 163 -26.32 13.53 30.13
CA VAL A 163 -27.12 13.75 28.92
C VAL A 163 -26.99 12.58 27.95
N CYS A 164 -25.78 12.07 27.73
CA CYS A 164 -25.54 10.95 26.81
C CYS A 164 -26.25 9.66 27.26
N GLU A 165 -26.36 9.43 28.57
CA GLU A 165 -27.12 8.31 29.16
C GLU A 165 -28.62 8.46 28.83
N LYS A 166 -29.20 9.64 29.07
CA LYS A 166 -30.63 9.92 28.85
C LYS A 166 -31.08 9.80 27.39
N VAL A 167 -30.22 10.19 26.44
CA VAL A 167 -30.57 10.19 25.00
C VAL A 167 -30.18 8.89 24.30
N CYS A 168 -29.54 7.95 24.99
CA CYS A 168 -29.13 6.67 24.39
C CYS A 168 -30.33 5.72 24.29
N PRO A 169 -30.80 5.37 23.08
CA PRO A 169 -32.00 4.53 22.93
C PRO A 169 -31.80 3.09 23.41
N LYS A 170 -30.54 2.62 23.47
CA LYS A 170 -30.18 1.26 23.90
C LYS A 170 -29.65 1.19 25.34
N GLY A 171 -29.58 2.32 26.04
CA GLY A 171 -29.02 2.37 27.40
C GLY A 171 -27.58 1.84 27.46
N ALA A 172 -26.76 2.13 26.45
CA ALA A 172 -25.40 1.59 26.34
C ALA A 172 -24.34 2.35 27.17
N ILE A 173 -24.67 3.53 27.71
CA ILE A 173 -23.71 4.32 28.51
C ILE A 173 -23.50 3.66 29.87
N ASP A 174 -22.25 3.53 30.29
CA ASP A 174 -21.87 2.92 31.56
C ASP A 174 -20.69 3.65 32.19
N TYR A 175 -20.98 4.54 33.15
CA TYR A 175 -19.96 5.32 33.83
C TYR A 175 -19.17 4.52 34.89
N GLU A 176 -19.63 3.33 35.26
CA GLU A 176 -19.01 2.49 36.30
C GLU A 176 -18.06 1.44 35.70
N GLN A 177 -17.93 1.40 34.37
CA GLN A 177 -16.98 0.51 33.69
C GLN A 177 -15.55 0.75 34.21
N LYS A 178 -14.89 -0.34 34.60
CA LYS A 178 -13.50 -0.36 35.08
C LYS A 178 -12.57 -0.96 34.03
N GLU A 179 -11.27 -0.75 34.24
CA GLU A 179 -10.26 -1.48 33.50
C GLU A 179 -10.39 -3.00 33.72
N THR A 180 -10.07 -3.78 32.69
CA THR A 180 -10.18 -5.24 32.71
C THR A 180 -8.88 -5.86 32.22
N ARG A 181 -8.46 -6.95 32.87
CA ARG A 181 -7.31 -7.75 32.42
C ARG A 181 -7.80 -8.94 31.62
N ILE A 182 -7.24 -9.13 30.43
CA ILE A 182 -7.59 -10.19 29.49
C ILE A 182 -6.35 -11.07 29.28
N HIS A 183 -6.51 -12.38 29.42
CA HIS A 183 -5.46 -13.35 29.16
C HIS A 183 -5.78 -14.10 27.87
N LEU A 184 -4.89 -14.01 26.88
CA LEU A 184 -5.06 -14.66 25.58
C LEU A 184 -3.94 -15.67 25.35
N LYS A 185 -4.29 -16.90 25.01
CA LYS A 185 -3.33 -17.86 24.46
C LYS A 185 -3.16 -17.61 22.98
N VAL A 186 -1.92 -17.47 22.51
CA VAL A 186 -1.58 -17.24 21.09
C VAL A 186 -0.30 -17.98 20.72
N GLY A 187 -0.16 -18.40 19.46
CA GLY A 187 1.04 -19.09 18.99
C GLY A 187 2.13 -18.15 18.45
N ALA A 188 1.77 -16.94 18.02
CA ALA A 188 2.71 -15.94 17.51
C ALA A 188 2.20 -14.52 17.79
N VAL A 189 3.12 -13.54 17.74
CA VAL A 189 2.82 -12.12 17.96
C VAL A 189 3.42 -11.26 16.83
N ILE A 190 2.68 -10.27 16.34
CA ILE A 190 3.15 -9.27 15.37
C ILE A 190 3.01 -7.87 15.97
N LEU A 191 4.11 -7.12 16.01
CA LEU A 191 4.17 -5.74 16.49
C LEU A 191 4.07 -4.77 15.32
N ALA A 192 2.98 -4.01 15.26
CA ALA A 192 2.73 -2.97 14.26
C ALA A 192 2.14 -1.67 14.88
N PRO A 193 2.67 -1.13 16.01
CA PRO A 193 2.07 -0.01 16.74
C PRO A 193 2.15 1.35 16.00
N GLY A 194 2.85 1.42 14.86
CA GLY A 194 2.98 2.63 14.05
C GLY A 194 4.09 3.55 14.54
N TYR A 195 3.85 4.86 14.49
CA TYR A 195 4.83 5.91 14.79
C TYR A 195 4.16 7.18 15.34
N ARG A 196 4.97 8.09 15.88
CA ARG A 196 4.61 9.49 16.19
C ARG A 196 5.45 10.48 15.37
N LEU A 197 4.93 11.69 15.21
CA LEU A 197 5.68 12.81 14.65
C LEU A 197 6.66 13.37 15.68
N ILE A 198 7.79 13.89 15.20
CA ILE A 198 8.82 14.52 16.01
C ILE A 198 8.45 16.00 16.21
N GLU A 199 7.79 16.30 17.32
CA GLU A 199 7.29 17.64 17.67
C GLU A 199 8.25 18.42 18.58
N GLU A 200 9.43 17.88 18.85
CA GLU A 200 10.42 18.50 19.73
C GLU A 200 11.14 19.69 19.05
N ARG A 201 11.27 20.80 19.79
CA ARG A 201 12.09 21.99 19.43
C ARG A 201 11.72 22.59 18.05
N LEU A 202 10.43 22.74 17.79
CA LEU A 202 9.88 23.42 16.59
C LEU A 202 9.85 24.95 16.71
N SER A 203 10.16 25.50 17.89
CA SER A 203 10.13 26.93 18.19
C SER A 203 11.07 27.77 17.31
N GLN A 204 12.16 27.18 16.80
CA GLN A 204 13.08 27.84 15.86
C GLN A 204 12.40 28.25 14.54
N TYR A 205 11.30 27.57 14.18
CA TYR A 205 10.46 27.89 13.03
C TYR A 205 9.22 28.71 13.42
N GLY A 206 9.12 29.12 14.68
CA GLY A 206 7.98 29.85 15.21
C GLY A 206 6.75 29.00 15.53
N TYR A 207 6.84 27.67 15.46
CA TYR A 207 5.71 26.79 15.81
C TYR A 207 5.25 26.98 17.26
N GLY A 208 3.94 27.02 17.47
CA GLY A 208 3.30 27.33 18.76
C GLY A 208 3.27 28.82 19.13
N ARG A 209 4.07 29.66 18.46
CA ARG A 209 4.05 31.13 18.60
C ARG A 209 3.26 31.79 17.46
N PHE A 210 3.60 31.45 16.22
CA PHE A 210 2.94 31.98 15.02
C PHE A 210 1.82 31.04 14.58
N LYS A 211 0.61 31.58 14.44
CA LYS A 211 -0.58 30.77 14.10
C LYS A 211 -0.51 30.17 12.69
N ASN A 212 0.22 30.81 11.78
CA ASN A 212 0.35 30.39 10.38
C ASN A 212 1.46 29.36 10.14
N VAL A 213 2.12 28.87 11.22
CA VAL A 213 3.09 27.77 11.15
C VAL A 213 2.39 26.48 11.57
N LEU A 214 2.29 25.52 10.65
CA LEU A 214 1.58 24.26 10.81
C LEU A 214 2.53 23.07 10.69
N THR A 215 2.19 21.96 11.33
CA THR A 215 2.82 20.67 11.01
C THR A 215 2.25 20.11 9.70
N SER A 216 2.98 19.22 9.05
CA SER A 216 2.47 18.50 7.85
C SER A 216 1.14 17.81 8.12
N LEU A 217 0.97 17.16 9.27
CA LEU A 217 -0.29 16.48 9.59
C LEU A 217 -1.43 17.47 9.92
N GLN A 218 -1.16 18.61 10.52
CA GLN A 218 -2.14 19.70 10.62
C GLN A 218 -2.58 20.17 9.24
N TYR A 219 -1.64 20.31 8.30
CA TYR A 219 -1.93 20.69 6.93
C TYR A 219 -2.77 19.63 6.20
N GLU A 220 -2.50 18.34 6.39
CA GLU A 220 -3.35 17.23 5.90
C GLU A 220 -4.79 17.37 6.38
N ARG A 221 -4.99 17.76 7.65
CA ARG A 221 -6.35 17.99 8.18
C ARG A 221 -7.01 19.20 7.53
N LEU A 222 -6.28 20.26 7.14
CA LEU A 222 -6.84 21.37 6.37
C LEU A 222 -7.23 20.95 4.94
N LEU A 223 -6.40 20.14 4.28
CA LEU A 223 -6.69 19.60 2.94
C LEU A 223 -7.88 18.64 2.96
N SER A 224 -8.12 17.95 4.07
CA SER A 224 -9.13 16.92 4.16
C SER A 224 -10.55 17.46 4.08
N ALA A 225 -11.36 16.84 3.22
CA ALA A 225 -12.80 17.08 3.13
C ALA A 225 -13.56 16.82 4.45
N SER A 226 -13.06 15.91 5.30
CA SER A 226 -13.60 15.63 6.63
C SER A 226 -12.91 16.44 7.74
N GLY A 227 -12.00 17.34 7.38
CA GLY A 227 -11.25 18.18 8.29
C GLY A 227 -12.00 19.43 8.74
N PRO A 228 -11.39 20.22 9.64
CA PRO A 228 -12.05 21.36 10.28
C PRO A 228 -12.44 22.47 9.29
N THR A 229 -11.71 22.62 8.18
CA THR A 229 -11.99 23.60 7.11
C THR A 229 -12.65 22.98 5.88
N ARG A 230 -13.08 21.72 5.95
CA ARG A 230 -13.77 20.99 4.86
C ARG A 230 -13.02 21.00 3.52
N GLY A 231 -11.68 21.02 3.56
CA GLY A 231 -10.81 21.03 2.39
C GLY A 231 -10.41 22.42 1.88
N GLU A 232 -10.91 23.49 2.50
CA GLU A 232 -10.48 24.86 2.20
C GLU A 232 -9.15 25.19 2.89
N ILE A 233 -8.21 25.72 2.11
CA ILE A 233 -6.85 26.05 2.58
C ILE A 233 -6.88 27.49 3.12
N LEU A 234 -7.14 27.61 4.42
CA LEU A 234 -7.28 28.89 5.10
C LEU A 234 -6.15 29.09 6.12
N ARG A 235 -5.71 30.34 6.28
CA ARG A 235 -4.77 30.76 7.31
C ARG A 235 -5.42 30.64 8.70
N PRO A 236 -4.80 29.95 9.67
CA PRO A 236 -5.33 29.87 11.03
C PRO A 236 -5.39 31.22 11.75
N SER A 237 -4.60 32.22 11.34
CA SER A 237 -4.57 33.53 12.01
C SER A 237 -5.80 34.39 11.71
N ASP A 238 -6.24 34.43 10.44
CA ASP A 238 -7.24 35.37 9.94
C ASP A 238 -8.31 34.77 9.00
N GLY A 239 -8.24 33.47 8.71
CA GLY A 239 -9.20 32.76 7.86
C GLY A 239 -9.08 33.06 6.36
N LYS A 240 -8.06 33.79 5.91
CA LYS A 240 -7.88 34.11 4.48
C LYS A 240 -7.16 33.01 3.72
N VAL A 241 -7.36 32.95 2.41
CA VAL A 241 -6.60 32.07 1.52
C VAL A 241 -5.15 32.59 1.40
N PRO A 242 -4.12 31.77 1.67
CA PRO A 242 -2.72 32.19 1.52
C PRO A 242 -2.34 32.27 0.04
N LYS A 243 -1.64 33.34 -0.36
CA LYS A 243 -1.10 33.45 -1.73
C LYS A 243 0.12 32.55 -1.97
N ARG A 244 0.96 32.38 -0.94
CA ARG A 244 2.18 31.57 -0.99
C ARG A 244 2.28 30.66 0.22
N ILE A 245 2.70 29.42 0.01
CA ILE A 245 2.94 28.43 1.05
C ILE A 245 4.36 27.87 0.92
N ALA A 246 5.06 27.75 2.05
CA ALA A 246 6.38 27.14 2.12
C ALA A 246 6.35 25.82 2.91
N TRP A 247 7.05 24.80 2.44
CA TRP A 247 7.31 23.55 3.15
C TRP A 247 8.77 23.47 3.56
N ILE A 248 9.06 23.25 4.84
CA ILE A 248 10.43 23.06 5.34
C ILE A 248 10.69 21.57 5.55
N GLN A 249 11.67 21.02 4.84
CA GLN A 249 12.06 19.61 4.95
C GLN A 249 12.99 19.32 6.14
N CYS A 250 13.09 18.03 6.47
CA CYS A 250 14.01 17.49 7.48
C CYS A 250 13.77 18.04 8.91
N VAL A 251 12.57 18.54 9.20
CA VAL A 251 12.25 19.03 10.54
C VAL A 251 12.17 17.83 11.49
N GLY A 252 13.08 17.77 12.46
CA GLY A 252 13.17 16.66 13.41
C GLY A 252 13.89 15.40 12.89
N SER A 253 14.47 15.43 11.69
CA SER A 253 15.25 14.31 11.12
C SER A 253 16.59 14.76 10.58
N ARG A 254 17.53 13.82 10.38
CA ARG A 254 18.89 14.12 9.90
C ARG A 254 19.59 15.18 10.76
N ASN A 255 19.40 15.10 12.09
CA ASN A 255 19.91 16.10 13.03
C ASN A 255 20.74 15.44 14.15
N HIS A 256 22.07 15.57 14.01
CA HIS A 256 23.05 14.99 14.93
C HIS A 256 23.05 15.62 16.31
N GLN A 257 22.80 16.92 16.40
CA GLN A 257 22.73 17.61 17.69
C GLN A 257 21.53 17.15 18.54
N ARG A 258 20.67 16.27 18.02
CA ARG A 258 19.43 15.83 18.65
C ARG A 258 19.27 14.30 18.66
N ASP A 259 20.33 13.54 18.38
CA ASP A 259 20.31 12.06 18.33
C ASP A 259 19.23 11.49 17.37
N LYS A 260 18.88 12.23 16.30
CA LYS A 260 17.91 11.83 15.27
C LYS A 260 18.59 11.74 13.91
N ASP A 261 19.51 10.79 13.84
CA ASP A 261 20.50 10.67 12.76
C ASP A 261 20.07 9.80 11.60
N TYR A 262 18.78 9.60 11.48
CA TYR A 262 18.13 8.86 10.43
C TYR A 262 17.26 9.80 9.57
N CYS A 263 16.89 9.30 8.40
CA CYS A 263 15.93 9.92 7.53
C CYS A 263 14.54 9.33 7.78
N SER A 264 13.52 10.17 7.83
CA SER A 264 12.15 9.71 8.02
C SER A 264 11.50 9.07 6.79
N SER A 265 12.21 8.96 5.67
CA SER A 265 11.83 8.30 4.40
C SER A 265 10.63 8.89 3.65
N VAL A 266 9.63 9.44 4.33
CA VAL A 266 8.34 9.84 3.74
C VAL A 266 8.20 11.36 3.55
N CYS A 267 9.01 12.16 4.24
CA CYS A 267 8.78 13.60 4.38
C CYS A 267 8.90 14.41 3.08
N CYS A 268 9.85 14.06 2.22
CA CYS A 268 9.95 14.68 0.91
C CYS A 268 8.67 14.41 0.09
N MET A 269 8.13 13.20 0.15
CA MET A 269 7.03 12.79 -0.71
C MET A 269 5.68 13.30 -0.25
N TYR A 270 5.38 13.30 1.06
CA TYR A 270 4.13 13.92 1.50
C TYR A 270 4.14 15.43 1.26
N ALA A 271 5.28 16.11 1.33
CA ALA A 271 5.33 17.56 1.10
C ALA A 271 5.15 17.91 -0.38
N ILE A 272 5.76 17.13 -1.28
CA ILE A 272 5.50 17.24 -2.73
C ILE A 272 4.01 16.98 -2.99
N LYS A 273 3.42 16.00 -2.29
CA LYS A 273 2.00 15.69 -2.43
C LYS A 273 1.11 16.80 -1.93
N GLU A 274 1.35 17.29 -0.72
CA GLU A 274 0.64 18.45 -0.18
C GLU A 274 0.71 19.62 -1.16
N ALA A 275 1.90 19.96 -1.68
CA ALA A 275 2.06 21.03 -2.67
C ALA A 275 1.27 20.80 -3.97
N ILE A 276 1.23 19.58 -4.50
CA ILE A 276 0.40 19.24 -5.68
C ILE A 276 -1.08 19.41 -5.35
N ILE A 277 -1.56 18.80 -4.25
CA ILE A 277 -2.99 18.86 -3.86
C ILE A 277 -3.42 20.30 -3.55
N THR A 278 -2.54 21.13 -2.98
CA THR A 278 -2.76 22.56 -2.82
C THR A 278 -3.09 23.24 -4.15
N ARG A 279 -2.31 22.96 -5.20
CA ARG A 279 -2.51 23.52 -6.55
C ARG A 279 -3.76 22.97 -7.23
N GLU A 280 -4.13 21.72 -6.95
CA GLU A 280 -5.40 21.13 -7.41
C GLU A 280 -6.62 21.79 -6.75
N HIS A 281 -6.54 22.08 -5.44
CA HIS A 281 -7.61 22.75 -4.69
C HIS A 281 -7.71 24.24 -5.07
N ASN A 282 -6.56 24.91 -5.24
CA ASN A 282 -6.49 26.31 -5.63
C ASN A 282 -5.26 26.60 -6.53
N PRO A 283 -5.47 26.75 -7.86
CA PRO A 283 -4.43 27.09 -8.84
C PRO A 283 -3.80 28.48 -8.72
N ASP A 284 -4.21 29.32 -7.76
CA ASP A 284 -3.60 30.64 -7.52
C ASP A 284 -2.57 30.62 -6.38
N ILE A 285 -2.49 29.53 -5.60
CA ILE A 285 -1.56 29.41 -4.47
C ILE A 285 -0.20 28.95 -4.96
N GLU A 286 0.86 29.73 -4.75
CA GLU A 286 2.22 29.32 -5.11
C GLU A 286 2.86 28.45 -4.02
N GLY A 287 3.45 27.32 -4.40
CA GLY A 287 4.10 26.39 -3.48
C GLY A 287 5.62 26.40 -3.58
N THR A 288 6.31 26.40 -2.43
CA THR A 288 7.77 26.37 -2.34
C THR A 288 8.26 25.34 -1.34
N VAL A 289 9.12 24.41 -1.75
CA VAL A 289 9.69 23.38 -0.87
C VAL A 289 11.17 23.67 -0.63
N PHE A 290 11.54 23.93 0.63
CA PHE A 290 12.91 24.11 1.08
C PHE A 290 13.52 22.78 1.53
N PHE A 291 14.62 22.37 0.90
CA PHE A 291 15.17 21.02 1.08
C PHE A 291 16.71 20.95 1.14
N ILE A 292 17.23 19.78 1.51
CA ILE A 292 18.67 19.45 1.47
C ILE A 292 18.96 18.50 0.30
N ASP A 293 18.26 17.35 0.29
CA ASP A 293 18.23 16.36 -0.78
C ASP A 293 16.76 15.93 -0.99
N ILE A 294 16.31 15.73 -2.23
CA ILE A 294 15.01 15.13 -2.50
C ILE A 294 15.13 13.60 -2.57
N ARG A 295 14.51 12.92 -1.61
CA ARG A 295 14.57 11.46 -1.46
C ARG A 295 13.35 10.76 -2.07
N ALA A 296 13.22 10.91 -3.39
CA ALA A 296 12.15 10.31 -4.18
C ALA A 296 12.49 8.88 -4.67
N PHE A 297 12.80 7.95 -3.76
CA PHE A 297 13.41 6.64 -4.08
C PHE A 297 12.46 5.52 -4.49
N GLY A 298 11.15 5.65 -4.25
CA GLY A 298 10.14 4.63 -4.54
C GLY A 298 9.71 4.60 -6.01
N LYS A 299 8.92 3.57 -6.38
CA LYS A 299 8.33 3.42 -7.71
C LYS A 299 7.43 4.63 -8.03
N GLY A 300 7.70 5.31 -9.14
CA GLY A 300 6.99 6.51 -9.57
C GLY A 300 7.31 7.80 -8.80
N PHE A 301 8.22 7.78 -7.82
CA PHE A 301 8.46 8.96 -6.97
C PHE A 301 9.22 10.07 -7.70
N ASP A 302 10.22 9.76 -8.52
CA ASP A 302 10.92 10.77 -9.34
C ASP A 302 9.97 11.44 -10.34
N LEU A 303 9.16 10.65 -11.05
CA LEU A 303 8.13 11.18 -11.94
C LEU A 303 7.16 12.11 -11.20
N TYR A 304 6.75 11.73 -9.98
CA TYR A 304 5.88 12.56 -9.15
C TYR A 304 6.54 13.89 -8.75
N TYR A 305 7.84 13.87 -8.44
CA TYR A 305 8.63 15.07 -8.17
C TYR A 305 8.77 15.98 -9.41
N GLU A 306 9.09 15.40 -10.57
CA GLU A 306 9.19 16.13 -11.83
C GLU A 306 7.84 16.73 -12.25
N ARG A 307 6.75 15.99 -12.03
CA ARG A 307 5.38 16.48 -12.24
C ARG A 307 5.08 17.71 -11.38
N ALA A 308 5.44 17.69 -10.10
CA ALA A 308 5.24 18.84 -9.21
C ALA A 308 5.92 20.11 -9.74
N LYS A 309 7.13 19.97 -10.30
CA LYS A 309 7.86 21.09 -10.92
C LYS A 309 7.22 21.55 -12.22
N LYS A 310 7.06 20.64 -13.17
CA LYS A 310 6.75 20.96 -14.57
C LYS A 310 5.28 21.29 -14.79
N GLU A 311 4.38 20.56 -14.16
CA GLU A 311 2.93 20.70 -14.37
C GLU A 311 2.27 21.62 -13.34
N TYR A 312 2.74 21.60 -12.09
CA TYR A 312 2.11 22.35 -10.99
C TYR A 312 2.88 23.61 -10.57
N GLY A 313 4.08 23.84 -11.13
CA GLY A 313 4.89 25.04 -10.86
C GLY A 313 5.46 25.13 -9.44
N VAL A 314 5.58 24.00 -8.73
CA VAL A 314 6.13 23.97 -7.37
C VAL A 314 7.63 24.28 -7.42
N ARG A 315 8.06 25.30 -6.68
CA ARG A 315 9.47 25.68 -6.59
C ARG A 315 10.19 24.79 -5.57
N PHE A 316 11.40 24.35 -5.90
CA PHE A 316 12.25 23.60 -4.97
C PHE A 316 13.53 24.36 -4.74
N ILE A 317 13.74 24.83 -3.51
CA ILE A 317 14.89 25.64 -3.15
C ILE A 317 15.78 24.84 -2.20
N ARG A 318 17.02 24.59 -2.61
CA ARG A 318 17.97 23.86 -1.78
C ARG A 318 18.55 24.79 -0.71
N SER A 319 17.93 24.81 0.47
CA SER A 319 18.39 25.60 1.61
C SER A 319 17.91 25.01 2.92
N MET A 320 18.76 25.07 3.95
CA MET A 320 18.33 24.79 5.32
C MET A 320 17.86 26.08 5.97
N ILE A 321 16.59 26.12 6.35
CA ILE A 321 16.01 27.28 7.02
C ILE A 321 16.45 27.31 8.48
N GLY A 322 17.13 28.40 8.86
CA GLY A 322 17.59 28.64 10.23
C GLY A 322 16.69 29.61 11.01
N GLU A 323 15.94 30.48 10.33
CA GLU A 323 15.19 31.57 10.96
C GLU A 323 13.88 31.86 10.22
N VAL A 324 12.80 32.05 10.99
CA VAL A 324 11.48 32.49 10.51
C VAL A 324 11.00 33.63 11.40
N ARG A 325 10.51 34.71 10.79
CA ARG A 325 9.93 35.87 11.48
C ARG A 325 8.48 36.05 11.03
N GLU A 326 7.64 36.60 11.89
CA GLU A 326 6.27 36.99 11.54
C GLU A 326 6.23 38.51 11.39
N ASP A 327 5.61 38.99 10.31
CA ASP A 327 5.26 40.39 10.12
C ASP A 327 4.07 40.73 11.04
N PRO A 328 4.21 41.70 11.96
CA PRO A 328 3.17 42.01 12.94
C PRO A 328 1.90 42.63 12.31
N GLU A 329 1.98 43.24 11.12
CA GLU A 329 0.83 43.87 10.46
C GLU A 329 0.05 42.86 9.61
N THR A 330 0.76 42.06 8.82
CA THR A 330 0.15 41.13 7.86
C THR A 330 -0.01 39.71 8.41
N GLN A 331 0.69 39.38 9.49
CA GLN A 331 0.86 38.02 10.03
C GLN A 331 1.45 37.02 9.02
N ASP A 332 2.07 37.52 7.95
CA ASP A 332 2.82 36.70 7.01
C ASP A 332 4.16 36.28 7.63
N LEU A 333 4.71 35.18 7.14
CA LEU A 333 5.92 34.56 7.65
C LEU A 333 7.09 34.85 6.71
N VAL A 334 8.03 35.67 7.16
CA VAL A 334 9.26 35.98 6.44
C VAL A 334 10.30 34.90 6.71
N VAL A 335 10.64 34.15 5.65
CA VAL A 335 11.64 33.08 5.67
C VAL A 335 12.93 33.61 5.08
N ARG A 336 14.03 33.54 5.85
CA ARG A 336 15.38 33.90 5.41
C ARG A 336 16.16 32.67 4.99
N TYR A 337 16.70 32.67 3.78
CA TYR A 337 17.42 31.52 3.22
C TYR A 337 18.59 31.94 2.32
N VAL A 338 19.48 31.01 2.02
CA VAL A 338 20.55 31.18 1.03
C VAL A 338 20.13 30.44 -0.23
N ASP A 339 20.09 31.14 -1.37
CA ASP A 339 19.78 30.53 -2.66
C ASP A 339 20.97 29.77 -3.25
N GLU A 340 20.78 29.13 -4.40
CA GLU A 340 21.83 28.35 -5.06
C GLU A 340 23.01 29.22 -5.53
N ASP A 341 22.84 30.54 -5.70
CA ASP A 341 23.92 31.50 -6.02
C ASP A 341 24.70 31.96 -4.78
N GLY A 342 24.35 31.46 -3.58
CA GLY A 342 24.97 31.88 -2.33
C GLY A 342 24.46 33.23 -1.82
N ARG A 343 23.38 33.77 -2.40
CA ARG A 343 22.81 35.06 -2.00
C ARG A 343 21.78 34.85 -0.90
N VAL A 344 21.81 35.70 0.11
CA VAL A 344 20.80 35.70 1.17
C VAL A 344 19.53 36.36 0.63
N LYS A 345 18.41 35.65 0.71
CA LYS A 345 17.09 36.11 0.32
C LYS A 345 16.14 36.06 1.51
N GLU A 346 15.18 36.97 1.49
CA GLU A 346 14.02 36.95 2.38
C GLU A 346 12.76 36.91 1.52
N GLU A 347 11.84 36.02 1.87
CA GLU A 347 10.59 35.85 1.15
C GLU A 347 9.44 35.65 2.12
N SER A 348 8.29 36.28 1.84
CA SER A 348 7.11 36.29 2.70
C SER A 348 6.08 35.23 2.28
N PHE A 349 5.61 34.41 3.22
CA PHE A 349 4.66 33.33 2.99
C PHE A 349 3.42 33.48 3.88
N GLY A 350 2.23 33.20 3.34
CA GLY A 350 0.98 33.24 4.11
C GLY A 350 0.82 32.03 5.03
N LEU A 351 1.43 30.89 4.68
CA LEU A 351 1.53 29.69 5.52
C LEU A 351 2.92 29.06 5.42
N LEU A 352 3.35 28.46 6.53
CA LEU A 352 4.54 27.63 6.60
C LEU A 352 4.18 26.24 7.13
N VAL A 353 4.57 25.20 6.42
CA VAL A 353 4.31 23.81 6.76
C VAL A 353 5.63 23.11 7.12
N LEU A 354 5.72 22.64 8.36
CA LEU A 354 6.87 21.91 8.87
C LEU A 354 6.72 20.43 8.52
N SER A 355 7.58 19.95 7.63
CA SER A 355 7.62 18.54 7.25
C SER A 355 8.30 17.74 8.36
N LEU A 356 7.50 17.30 9.34
CA LEU A 356 7.97 16.61 10.53
C LEU A 356 8.45 15.17 10.24
N GLY A 357 9.57 14.81 10.84
CA GLY A 357 10.06 13.45 10.91
C GLY A 357 9.18 12.54 11.76
N ILE A 358 9.47 11.24 11.71
CA ILE A 358 8.76 10.19 12.43
C ILE A 358 9.69 9.47 13.42
N ARG A 359 9.15 9.06 14.56
CA ARG A 359 9.83 8.26 15.57
C ARG A 359 8.90 7.17 16.14
N PRO A 360 9.45 6.12 16.76
CA PRO A 360 8.65 5.17 17.52
C PRO A 360 7.90 5.88 18.66
N ASP A 361 6.74 5.33 18.99
CA ASP A 361 5.93 5.79 20.11
C ASP A 361 6.59 5.43 21.45
N ASP A 362 6.52 6.32 22.44
CA ASP A 362 7.13 6.07 23.75
C ASP A 362 6.53 4.83 24.45
N GLU A 363 5.23 4.58 24.30
CA GLU A 363 4.58 3.37 24.84
C GLU A 363 5.00 2.12 24.07
N ALA A 364 5.26 2.23 22.76
CA ALA A 364 5.76 1.11 21.97
C ALA A 364 7.21 0.75 22.35
N ILE A 365 8.04 1.75 22.65
CA ILE A 365 9.39 1.55 23.20
C ILE A 365 9.31 0.84 24.55
N GLN A 366 8.45 1.32 25.46
CA GLN A 366 8.26 0.68 26.77
C GLN A 366 7.72 -0.75 26.64
N MET A 367 6.79 -1.00 25.71
CA MET A 367 6.29 -2.33 25.41
C MET A 367 7.44 -3.24 24.95
N ALA A 368 8.25 -2.82 23.98
CA ALA A 368 9.39 -3.62 23.52
C ALA A 368 10.38 -3.91 24.65
N GLN A 369 10.65 -2.95 25.53
CA GLN A 369 11.49 -3.15 26.71
C GLN A 369 10.90 -4.19 27.68
N ARG A 370 9.59 -4.11 28.00
CA ARG A 370 8.90 -5.13 28.82
C ARG A 370 8.96 -6.51 28.18
N LEU A 371 8.84 -6.58 26.86
CA LEU A 371 8.89 -7.83 26.09
C LEU A 371 10.32 -8.36 25.88
N LYS A 372 11.35 -7.63 26.33
CA LYS A 372 12.78 -7.93 26.15
C LYS A 372 13.19 -8.00 24.67
N ILE A 373 12.64 -7.09 23.87
CA ILE A 373 12.96 -6.95 22.45
C ILE A 373 14.06 -5.90 22.29
N GLU A 374 15.10 -6.24 21.53
CA GLU A 374 16.18 -5.32 21.22
C GLU A 374 15.69 -4.16 20.35
N LEU A 375 16.05 -2.94 20.75
CA LEU A 375 15.82 -1.72 20.00
C LEU A 375 17.16 -1.16 19.51
N ASP A 376 17.12 -0.44 18.39
CA ASP A 376 18.23 0.36 17.93
C ASP A 376 18.40 1.64 18.80
N PRO A 377 19.49 2.42 18.63
CA PRO A 377 19.72 3.63 19.41
C PRO A 377 18.62 4.71 19.26
N TYR A 378 17.76 4.61 18.24
CA TYR A 378 16.68 5.56 17.98
C TYR A 378 15.31 5.08 18.51
N GLY A 379 15.25 3.86 19.04
CA GLY A 379 14.08 3.22 19.62
C GLY A 379 13.27 2.34 18.65
N PHE A 380 13.74 2.16 17.41
CA PHE A 380 13.10 1.23 16.46
C PHE A 380 13.47 -0.21 16.80
N VAL A 381 12.64 -1.17 16.39
CA VAL A 381 12.95 -2.59 16.61
C VAL A 381 14.19 -2.97 15.78
N LYS A 382 15.21 -3.50 16.46
CA LYS A 382 16.41 -4.00 15.80
C LYS A 382 16.14 -5.38 15.22
N THR A 383 16.27 -5.50 13.90
CA THR A 383 16.13 -6.75 13.15
C THR A 383 17.49 -7.23 12.64
N LYS A 384 17.56 -8.47 12.13
CA LYS A 384 18.75 -9.00 11.45
C LYS A 384 18.61 -8.70 9.95
N SER A 385 19.70 -8.34 9.25
CA SER A 385 19.62 -7.96 7.83
C SER A 385 19.07 -9.03 6.90
N TYR A 386 19.23 -10.32 7.24
CA TYR A 386 18.67 -11.43 6.46
C TYR A 386 17.35 -11.99 7.03
N ASP A 387 16.83 -11.38 8.10
CA ASP A 387 15.51 -11.69 8.64
C ASP A 387 14.81 -10.41 9.15
N PRO A 388 14.45 -9.48 8.23
CA PRO A 388 14.00 -8.12 8.56
C PRO A 388 12.58 -8.04 9.15
N LEU A 389 11.96 -9.19 9.38
CA LEU A 389 10.59 -9.33 9.89
C LEU A 389 10.56 -9.85 11.33
N SER A 390 11.67 -10.42 11.81
CA SER A 390 11.77 -11.05 13.12
C SER A 390 12.43 -10.13 14.13
N THR A 391 11.90 -10.13 15.34
CA THR A 391 12.54 -9.42 16.47
C THR A 391 13.64 -10.29 17.11
N SER A 392 14.34 -9.76 18.11
CA SER A 392 15.27 -10.55 18.93
C SER A 392 14.59 -11.65 19.74
N ARG A 393 13.26 -11.58 19.93
CA ARG A 393 12.48 -12.59 20.64
C ARG A 393 11.84 -13.55 19.62
N PRO A 394 12.20 -14.84 19.61
CA PRO A 394 11.60 -15.83 18.71
C PRO A 394 10.06 -15.84 18.84
N GLY A 395 9.36 -16.03 17.72
CA GLY A 395 7.89 -16.04 17.68
C GLY A 395 7.22 -14.66 17.77
N VAL A 396 8.02 -13.59 17.94
CA VAL A 396 7.56 -12.20 17.88
C VAL A 396 8.17 -11.52 16.65
N PHE A 397 7.29 -10.97 15.82
CA PHE A 397 7.60 -10.32 14.54
C PHE A 397 7.28 -8.84 14.58
N VAL A 398 7.80 -8.06 13.62
CA VAL A 398 7.55 -6.62 13.52
C VAL A 398 7.15 -6.23 12.09
N ALA A 399 6.26 -5.24 11.97
CA ALA A 399 5.85 -4.68 10.69
C ALA A 399 5.56 -3.18 10.77
N GLY A 400 5.75 -2.50 9.63
CA GLY A 400 5.44 -1.09 9.48
C GLY A 400 6.49 -0.17 10.11
N ALA A 401 6.07 1.04 10.44
CA ALA A 401 6.98 2.11 10.86
C ALA A 401 7.69 1.90 12.21
N PHE A 402 7.36 0.84 12.96
CA PHE A 402 8.02 0.53 14.23
C PHE A 402 9.39 -0.16 14.05
N GLU A 403 9.61 -0.81 12.91
CA GLU A 403 10.92 -1.38 12.56
C GLU A 403 11.87 -0.34 11.97
N ALA A 404 11.36 0.60 11.17
CA ALA A 404 12.12 1.71 10.60
C ALA A 404 11.16 2.69 9.91
N PRO A 405 11.56 3.96 9.67
CA PRO A 405 10.77 4.91 8.90
C PRO A 405 10.51 4.42 7.47
N LYS A 406 9.24 4.25 7.11
CA LYS A 406 8.83 3.71 5.79
C LYS A 406 7.45 4.20 5.38
N ASP A 407 7.12 4.02 4.10
CA ASP A 407 5.86 4.43 3.52
C ASP A 407 4.77 3.34 3.60
N ILE A 408 3.58 3.62 3.05
CA ILE A 408 2.44 2.69 3.07
C ILE A 408 2.71 1.38 2.30
N PRO A 409 3.16 1.38 1.02
CA PRO A 409 3.47 0.17 0.27
C PRO A 409 4.44 -0.75 1.01
N GLU A 410 5.51 -0.19 1.56
CA GLU A 410 6.50 -0.97 2.31
C GLU A 410 5.92 -1.53 3.61
N SER A 411 5.11 -0.73 4.32
CA SER A 411 4.42 -1.19 5.53
C SER A 411 3.44 -2.33 5.25
N VAL A 412 2.71 -2.26 4.13
CA VAL A 412 1.77 -3.31 3.69
C VAL A 412 2.54 -4.58 3.32
N ALA A 413 3.63 -4.47 2.55
CA ALA A 413 4.46 -5.62 2.21
C ALA A 413 5.09 -6.26 3.46
N GLN A 414 5.67 -5.46 4.36
CA GLN A 414 6.27 -5.99 5.61
C GLN A 414 5.22 -6.67 6.49
N ALA A 415 4.00 -6.12 6.56
CA ALA A 415 2.90 -6.74 7.31
C ALA A 415 2.49 -8.11 6.76
N SER A 416 2.30 -8.23 5.44
CA SER A 416 2.07 -9.52 4.80
C SER A 416 3.25 -10.48 5.02
N GLY A 417 4.49 -9.98 4.97
CA GLY A 417 5.67 -10.78 5.27
C GLY A 417 5.69 -11.31 6.71
N ALA A 418 5.39 -10.46 7.69
CA ALA A 418 5.30 -10.85 9.10
C ALA A 418 4.16 -11.87 9.32
N ALA A 419 3.03 -11.73 8.62
CA ALA A 419 1.95 -12.71 8.62
C ALA A 419 2.42 -14.08 8.07
N ALA A 420 3.20 -14.12 7.00
CA ALA A 420 3.80 -15.37 6.51
C ALA A 420 4.67 -16.02 7.60
N ARG A 421 5.63 -15.28 8.17
CA ARG A 421 6.52 -15.79 9.22
C ARG A 421 5.77 -16.30 10.45
N ALA A 422 4.78 -15.56 10.92
CA ALA A 422 3.92 -15.99 12.02
C ALA A 422 3.17 -17.29 11.69
N SER A 423 2.66 -17.42 10.46
CA SER A 423 1.93 -18.61 10.02
C SER A 423 2.79 -19.88 10.00
N PHE A 424 4.11 -19.78 9.80
CA PHE A 424 4.98 -20.96 9.74
C PHE A 424 5.05 -21.69 11.08
N ILE A 425 5.05 -20.93 12.18
CA ILE A 425 5.08 -21.48 13.55
C ILE A 425 3.81 -22.28 13.85
N ILE A 426 2.66 -21.79 13.37
CA ILE A 426 1.34 -22.32 13.72
C ILE A 426 0.67 -23.09 12.58
N ALA A 427 1.39 -23.37 11.49
CA ALA A 427 0.85 -24.02 10.29
C ALA A 427 0.05 -25.31 10.58
N PRO A 428 0.46 -26.20 11.52
CA PRO A 428 -0.31 -27.39 11.87
C PRO A 428 -1.68 -27.13 12.52
N SER A 429 -1.95 -25.90 12.96
CA SER A 429 -3.20 -25.49 13.62
C SER A 429 -4.13 -24.69 12.71
N ARG A 430 -3.79 -24.57 11.42
CA ARG A 430 -4.65 -23.94 10.40
C ARG A 430 -6.04 -24.57 10.41
N TRP A 431 -7.06 -23.72 10.29
CA TRP A 431 -8.48 -24.07 10.29
C TRP A 431 -9.05 -24.67 11.59
N LYS A 432 -8.26 -24.83 12.67
CA LYS A 432 -8.72 -25.46 13.92
C LYS A 432 -9.48 -24.53 14.88
N GLU A 433 -9.11 -23.25 14.93
CA GLU A 433 -9.69 -22.26 15.85
C GLU A 433 -10.63 -21.24 15.18
N ILE A 434 -10.94 -21.43 13.90
CA ILE A 434 -11.78 -20.51 13.15
C ILE A 434 -13.27 -20.72 13.45
N LYS A 435 -14.05 -19.64 13.35
CA LYS A 435 -15.51 -19.65 13.34
C LYS A 435 -15.99 -19.67 11.89
N LEU A 436 -16.72 -20.72 11.51
CA LEU A 436 -17.49 -20.74 10.27
C LEU A 436 -18.88 -20.17 10.57
N ILE A 437 -19.17 -18.97 10.07
CA ILE A 437 -20.54 -18.42 10.10
C ILE A 437 -21.20 -18.81 8.78
N PRO A 438 -22.14 -19.77 8.76
CA PRO A 438 -22.85 -20.10 7.54
C PRO A 438 -23.71 -18.91 7.12
N PHE A 439 -23.75 -18.64 5.81
CA PHE A 439 -24.73 -17.70 5.28
C PHE A 439 -26.14 -18.26 5.49
N PRO A 440 -27.14 -17.39 5.70
CA PRO A 440 -28.53 -17.83 5.67
C PRO A 440 -28.85 -18.48 4.31
N GLU A 441 -29.86 -19.35 4.32
CA GLU A 441 -30.32 -20.01 3.10
C GLU A 441 -30.78 -18.97 2.07
N GLU A 442 -30.39 -19.17 0.81
CA GLU A 442 -30.75 -18.24 -0.27
C GLU A 442 -32.25 -18.32 -0.53
N ARG A 443 -32.95 -17.20 -0.39
CA ARG A 443 -34.38 -17.08 -0.70
C ARG A 443 -34.59 -17.31 -2.18
N ASP A 444 -35.41 -18.30 -2.53
CA ASP A 444 -35.90 -18.44 -3.88
C ASP A 444 -36.89 -17.32 -4.18
N ILE A 445 -36.57 -16.53 -5.19
CA ILE A 445 -37.35 -15.39 -5.68
C ILE A 445 -37.93 -15.67 -7.06
N SER A 446 -37.86 -16.93 -7.53
CA SER A 446 -38.39 -17.35 -8.81
C SER A 446 -39.89 -17.09 -8.87
N GLY A 447 -40.33 -16.29 -9.84
CA GLY A 447 -41.74 -15.91 -9.99
C GLY A 447 -42.20 -14.72 -9.14
N GLU A 448 -41.32 -14.08 -8.36
CA GLU A 448 -41.61 -12.80 -7.72
C GLU A 448 -41.43 -11.62 -8.69
N GLU A 449 -42.34 -10.66 -8.66
CA GLU A 449 -42.14 -9.36 -9.30
C GLU A 449 -40.95 -8.60 -8.68
N PRO A 450 -40.16 -7.83 -9.45
CA PRO A 450 -39.09 -7.00 -8.92
C PRO A 450 -39.59 -6.02 -7.84
N LYS A 451 -38.96 -6.09 -6.67
CA LYS A 451 -39.10 -5.17 -5.54
C LYS A 451 -37.73 -4.60 -5.23
N ILE A 452 -37.51 -3.37 -5.69
CA ILE A 452 -36.19 -2.75 -5.72
C ILE A 452 -35.99 -1.85 -4.49
N GLY A 453 -34.90 -2.08 -3.75
CA GLY A 453 -34.40 -1.17 -2.73
C GLY A 453 -33.26 -0.30 -3.28
N VAL A 454 -33.41 1.02 -3.18
CA VAL A 454 -32.41 1.98 -3.66
C VAL A 454 -31.75 2.69 -2.48
N PHE A 455 -30.42 2.62 -2.41
CA PHE A 455 -29.63 3.25 -1.36
C PHE A 455 -28.65 4.27 -1.96
N ILE A 456 -28.79 5.55 -1.59
CA ILE A 456 -28.03 6.67 -2.19
C ILE A 456 -26.98 7.18 -1.19
N CYS A 457 -25.72 7.23 -1.62
CA CYS A 457 -24.59 7.63 -0.77
C CYS A 457 -24.25 9.12 -0.92
N HIS A 458 -23.97 9.80 0.18
CA HIS A 458 -23.43 11.17 0.16
C HIS A 458 -21.91 11.17 -0.03
N CYS A 459 -21.25 10.14 0.50
CA CYS A 459 -19.78 10.02 0.56
C CYS A 459 -19.13 11.28 1.19
N GLY A 460 -19.72 11.80 2.26
CA GLY A 460 -19.37 13.10 2.82
C GLY A 460 -19.74 14.22 1.83
N ILE A 461 -18.76 15.03 1.42
CA ILE A 461 -18.95 16.05 0.37
C ILE A 461 -18.56 15.55 -1.02
N ASN A 462 -18.01 14.32 -1.15
CA ASN A 462 -17.52 13.83 -2.44
C ASN A 462 -18.65 13.66 -3.47
N ILE A 463 -19.86 13.26 -3.04
CA ILE A 463 -21.05 13.21 -3.89
C ILE A 463 -21.95 14.39 -3.52
N ALA A 464 -22.33 14.51 -2.25
CA ALA A 464 -23.30 15.54 -1.81
C ALA A 464 -22.80 17.00 -1.93
N GLY A 465 -21.50 17.23 -2.13
CA GLY A 465 -20.96 18.57 -2.42
C GLY A 465 -21.18 19.03 -3.86
N VAL A 466 -21.59 18.13 -4.75
CA VAL A 466 -21.80 18.42 -6.19
C VAL A 466 -23.19 18.00 -6.65
N VAL A 467 -23.64 16.80 -6.27
CA VAL A 467 -24.93 16.22 -6.64
C VAL A 467 -25.97 16.53 -5.56
N ASN A 468 -27.12 17.04 -5.96
CA ASN A 468 -28.25 17.26 -5.06
C ASN A 468 -28.92 15.94 -4.68
N ILE A 469 -28.55 15.39 -3.51
CA ILE A 469 -29.02 14.07 -3.06
C ILE A 469 -30.54 14.05 -2.84
N GLU A 470 -31.13 15.11 -2.30
CA GLU A 470 -32.58 15.16 -2.03
C GLU A 470 -33.39 15.07 -3.31
N GLU A 471 -32.89 15.65 -4.40
CA GLU A 471 -33.50 15.57 -5.72
C GLU A 471 -33.38 14.16 -6.33
N VAL A 472 -32.22 13.51 -6.17
CA VAL A 472 -32.01 12.12 -6.62
C VAL A 472 -32.89 11.15 -5.82
N VAL A 473 -33.09 11.37 -4.52
CA VAL A 473 -33.97 10.56 -3.66
C VAL A 473 -35.43 10.67 -4.10
N ARG A 474 -35.91 11.89 -4.35
CA ARG A 474 -37.27 12.12 -4.85
C ARG A 474 -37.48 11.41 -6.18
N PHE A 475 -36.58 11.64 -7.14
CA PHE A 475 -36.60 10.97 -8.44
C PHE A 475 -36.61 9.45 -8.33
N ALA A 476 -35.75 8.88 -7.48
CA ALA A 476 -35.67 7.43 -7.29
C ALA A 476 -36.98 6.82 -6.77
N SER A 477 -37.71 7.57 -5.94
CA SER A 477 -38.97 7.11 -5.32
C SER A 477 -40.13 7.06 -6.33
N GLU A 478 -40.01 7.77 -7.46
CA GLU A 478 -40.99 7.80 -8.54
C GLU A 478 -40.73 6.71 -9.60
N LEU A 479 -39.60 6.01 -9.52
CA LEU A 479 -39.26 4.97 -10.48
C LEU A 479 -40.12 3.69 -10.28
N PRO A 480 -40.58 3.04 -11.37
CA PRO A 480 -41.37 1.81 -11.27
C PRO A 480 -40.65 0.71 -10.50
N GLN A 481 -41.39 -0.05 -9.69
CA GLN A 481 -40.91 -1.19 -8.87
C GLN A 481 -39.93 -0.83 -7.74
N VAL A 482 -39.61 0.45 -7.54
CA VAL A 482 -38.85 0.91 -6.37
C VAL A 482 -39.79 0.95 -5.16
N VAL A 483 -39.56 0.06 -4.20
CA VAL A 483 -40.39 -0.07 -2.98
C VAL A 483 -39.75 0.60 -1.76
N HIS A 484 -38.48 0.99 -1.87
CA HIS A 484 -37.77 1.70 -0.83
C HIS A 484 -36.64 2.55 -1.40
N VAL A 485 -36.55 3.77 -0.91
CA VAL A 485 -35.39 4.65 -1.11
C VAL A 485 -34.90 5.14 0.24
N GLU A 486 -33.58 5.10 0.43
CA GLU A 486 -32.91 5.64 1.61
C GLU A 486 -31.60 6.33 1.17
N ASN A 487 -31.26 7.45 1.81
CA ASN A 487 -29.95 8.07 1.65
C ASN A 487 -29.13 7.91 2.92
N ASN A 488 -27.81 7.79 2.76
CA ASN A 488 -26.88 7.55 3.84
C ASN A 488 -25.62 8.40 3.66
N LEU A 489 -25.04 8.88 4.76
CA LEU A 489 -23.79 9.62 4.70
C LEU A 489 -22.67 8.76 4.07
N PHE A 490 -22.58 7.49 4.49
CA PHE A 490 -21.66 6.50 3.95
C PHE A 490 -22.34 5.13 3.85
N THR A 491 -22.85 4.77 2.67
CA THR A 491 -23.55 3.49 2.48
C THR A 491 -22.66 2.26 2.70
N CYS A 492 -21.34 2.40 2.59
CA CYS A 492 -20.38 1.33 2.88
C CYS A 492 -20.12 1.11 4.39
N ALA A 493 -20.62 1.98 5.28
CA ALA A 493 -20.42 1.86 6.72
C ALA A 493 -21.17 0.64 7.29
N GLN A 494 -20.60 0.02 8.31
CA GLN A 494 -21.10 -1.24 8.89
C GLN A 494 -22.55 -1.14 9.38
N ASP A 495 -22.92 -0.06 10.05
CA ASP A 495 -24.28 0.20 10.52
C ASP A 495 -25.27 0.33 9.36
N THR A 496 -24.88 0.99 8.26
CA THR A 496 -25.71 1.05 7.07
C THR A 496 -25.84 -0.31 6.39
N GLN A 497 -24.79 -1.15 6.39
CA GLN A 497 -24.89 -2.52 5.87
C GLN A 497 -25.86 -3.38 6.69
N GLU A 498 -25.81 -3.29 8.03
CA GLU A 498 -26.80 -3.94 8.90
C GLU A 498 -28.21 -3.43 8.60
N ARG A 499 -28.38 -2.12 8.44
CA ARG A 499 -29.65 -1.51 8.06
C ARG A 499 -30.17 -2.02 6.72
N ILE A 500 -29.30 -2.14 5.71
CA ILE A 500 -29.66 -2.72 4.41
C ILE A 500 -30.19 -4.15 4.59
N LYS A 501 -29.54 -4.98 5.42
CA LYS A 501 -30.00 -6.36 5.69
C LYS A 501 -31.37 -6.39 6.38
N GLU A 502 -31.59 -5.54 7.38
CA GLU A 502 -32.88 -5.40 8.06
C GLU A 502 -33.97 -5.03 7.06
N VAL A 503 -33.73 -3.97 6.28
CA VAL A 503 -34.70 -3.45 5.33
C VAL A 503 -35.01 -4.46 4.21
N ILE A 504 -34.01 -5.22 3.75
CA ILE A 504 -34.23 -6.30 2.77
C ILE A 504 -35.25 -7.31 3.30
N ARG A 505 -35.12 -7.70 4.59
CA ARG A 505 -36.03 -8.64 5.23
C ARG A 505 -37.39 -8.02 5.53
N GLU A 506 -37.42 -6.83 6.14
CA GLU A 506 -38.64 -6.12 6.54
C GLU A 506 -39.57 -5.83 5.35
N LYS A 507 -38.99 -5.43 4.20
CA LYS A 507 -39.77 -5.00 3.03
C LYS A 507 -39.86 -6.07 1.93
N GLY A 508 -39.27 -7.24 2.16
CA GLY A 508 -39.24 -8.32 1.17
C GLY A 508 -38.56 -7.92 -0.15
N ILE A 509 -37.55 -7.04 -0.08
CA ILE A 509 -36.78 -6.60 -1.27
C ILE A 509 -36.13 -7.82 -1.91
N ASN A 510 -36.14 -7.88 -3.23
CA ASN A 510 -35.50 -8.94 -4.01
C ASN A 510 -34.49 -8.42 -5.04
N ARG A 511 -34.31 -7.10 -5.18
CA ARG A 511 -33.28 -6.45 -5.98
C ARG A 511 -32.72 -5.24 -5.25
N VAL A 512 -31.41 -5.02 -5.29
CA VAL A 512 -30.78 -3.89 -4.59
C VAL A 512 -29.98 -3.04 -5.55
N VAL A 513 -30.17 -1.72 -5.48
CA VAL A 513 -29.37 -0.72 -6.19
C VAL A 513 -28.68 0.19 -5.20
N VAL A 514 -27.37 0.37 -5.36
CA VAL A 514 -26.60 1.37 -4.60
C VAL A 514 -26.08 2.45 -5.54
N ALA A 515 -26.47 3.71 -5.29
CA ALA A 515 -25.94 4.86 -5.99
C ALA A 515 -24.80 5.49 -5.19
N ALA A 516 -23.55 5.19 -5.57
CA ALA A 516 -22.38 5.59 -4.79
C ALA A 516 -21.11 5.71 -5.65
N CYS A 517 -20.05 4.99 -5.26
CA CYS A 517 -18.75 4.98 -5.88
C CYS A 517 -18.63 3.93 -7.00
N SER A 518 -17.39 3.59 -7.38
CA SER A 518 -17.12 2.56 -8.40
C SER A 518 -17.49 1.15 -7.93
N PRO A 519 -18.12 0.33 -8.80
CA PRO A 519 -18.34 -1.11 -8.52
C PRO A 519 -17.03 -1.85 -8.29
N ARG A 520 -15.93 -1.41 -8.91
CA ARG A 520 -14.59 -1.99 -8.69
C ARG A 520 -14.14 -1.92 -7.23
N THR A 521 -14.67 -0.98 -6.45
CA THR A 521 -14.24 -0.76 -5.06
C THR A 521 -15.15 -1.47 -4.05
N HIS A 522 -16.48 -1.34 -4.18
CA HIS A 522 -17.41 -1.76 -3.12
C HIS A 522 -18.53 -2.70 -3.58
N GLU A 523 -18.60 -3.10 -4.85
CA GLU A 523 -19.59 -4.12 -5.26
C GLU A 523 -19.45 -5.43 -4.46
N PRO A 524 -18.24 -5.99 -4.24
CA PRO A 524 -18.09 -7.21 -3.44
C PRO A 524 -18.64 -7.07 -2.01
N LEU A 525 -18.48 -5.88 -1.42
CA LEU A 525 -18.99 -5.58 -0.08
C LEU A 525 -20.52 -5.67 -0.02
N PHE A 526 -21.21 -5.05 -0.99
CA PHE A 526 -22.67 -5.08 -1.03
C PHE A 526 -23.21 -6.45 -1.43
N GLN A 527 -22.55 -7.16 -2.35
CA GLN A 527 -22.87 -8.55 -2.68
C GLN A 527 -22.80 -9.47 -1.44
N GLN A 528 -21.79 -9.29 -0.60
CA GLN A 528 -21.70 -10.01 0.68
C GLN A 528 -22.86 -9.64 1.61
N THR A 529 -23.23 -8.36 1.70
CA THR A 529 -24.38 -7.92 2.50
C THR A 529 -25.70 -8.54 2.02
N LEU A 530 -25.91 -8.66 0.71
CA LEU A 530 -27.06 -9.40 0.16
C LEU A 530 -27.04 -10.87 0.59
N ARG A 531 -25.87 -11.54 0.47
CA ARG A 531 -25.71 -12.94 0.89
C ARG A 531 -26.01 -13.14 2.38
N GLU A 532 -25.57 -12.21 3.23
CA GLU A 532 -25.92 -12.19 4.66
C GLU A 532 -27.39 -11.87 4.95
N ALA A 533 -28.10 -11.24 4.01
CA ALA A 533 -29.55 -11.03 4.08
C ALA A 533 -30.35 -12.25 3.59
N GLY A 534 -29.70 -13.26 3.00
CA GLY A 534 -30.34 -14.42 2.36
C GLY A 534 -30.75 -14.14 0.91
N LEU A 535 -30.16 -13.14 0.25
CA LEU A 535 -30.44 -12.81 -1.14
C LEU A 535 -29.22 -13.15 -2.02
N ASN A 536 -29.47 -13.63 -3.25
CA ASN A 536 -28.39 -13.95 -4.18
C ASN A 536 -27.55 -12.69 -4.50
N PRO A 537 -26.20 -12.77 -4.43
CA PRO A 537 -25.33 -11.61 -4.61
C PRO A 537 -25.44 -10.96 -5.99
N TYR A 538 -25.88 -11.69 -7.02
CA TYR A 538 -26.00 -11.17 -8.39
C TYR A 538 -27.30 -10.38 -8.61
N LEU A 539 -28.16 -10.24 -7.61
CA LEU A 539 -29.36 -9.41 -7.63
C LEU A 539 -29.09 -7.96 -7.25
N PHE A 540 -27.86 -7.53 -7.48
CA PHE A 540 -27.31 -6.22 -7.15
C PHE A 540 -26.87 -5.47 -8.41
N GLU A 541 -27.06 -4.15 -8.39
CA GLU A 541 -26.52 -3.23 -9.40
C GLU A 541 -26.00 -1.95 -8.72
N MET A 542 -24.92 -1.39 -9.26
CA MET A 542 -24.33 -0.16 -8.73
C MET A 542 -24.42 0.99 -9.73
N ALA A 543 -24.99 2.11 -9.30
CA ALA A 543 -24.95 3.38 -10.05
C ALA A 543 -23.74 4.20 -9.58
N ASN A 544 -22.73 4.34 -10.44
CA ASN A 544 -21.52 5.09 -10.11
C ASN A 544 -21.74 6.59 -10.29
N ILE A 545 -22.27 7.24 -9.25
CA ILE A 545 -22.57 8.69 -9.24
C ILE A 545 -21.44 9.53 -8.64
N ARG A 546 -20.29 8.91 -8.33
CA ARG A 546 -19.10 9.61 -7.81
C ARG A 546 -18.02 9.76 -8.86
N ASP A 547 -17.33 8.67 -9.16
CA ASP A 547 -16.15 8.64 -10.01
C ASP A 547 -16.52 8.99 -11.47
N GLN A 548 -17.73 8.60 -11.91
CA GLN A 548 -18.24 8.92 -13.25
C GLN A 548 -19.16 10.15 -13.28
N CYS A 549 -19.36 10.85 -12.16
CA CYS A 549 -20.26 11.99 -12.10
C CYS A 549 -19.74 13.10 -11.19
N SER A 550 -19.93 13.03 -9.86
CA SER A 550 -19.62 14.16 -8.97
C SER A 550 -18.17 14.65 -9.07
N TRP A 551 -17.19 13.76 -9.17
CA TRP A 551 -15.77 14.14 -9.20
C TRP A 551 -15.33 14.79 -10.51
N ILE A 552 -15.93 14.44 -11.64
CA ILE A 552 -15.56 15.01 -12.94
C ILE A 552 -16.40 16.24 -13.32
N HIS A 553 -17.50 16.48 -12.60
CA HIS A 553 -18.47 17.55 -12.88
C HIS A 553 -18.62 18.55 -11.74
N MET A 554 -17.56 18.76 -10.94
CA MET A 554 -17.60 19.63 -9.76
C MET A 554 -18.05 21.07 -10.05
N LYS A 555 -17.81 21.55 -11.28
CA LYS A 555 -18.18 22.89 -11.76
C LYS A 555 -19.59 22.98 -12.37
N GLU A 556 -20.25 21.85 -12.62
CA GLU A 556 -21.54 21.77 -13.33
C GLU A 556 -22.58 21.01 -12.49
N ARG A 557 -22.85 21.49 -11.27
CA ARG A 557 -23.66 20.80 -10.24
C ARG A 557 -25.07 20.37 -10.71
N GLU A 558 -25.76 21.23 -11.45
CA GLU A 558 -27.10 20.91 -11.98
C GLU A 558 -27.03 19.75 -12.98
N LYS A 559 -26.10 19.82 -13.94
CA LYS A 559 -25.88 18.74 -14.91
C LYS A 559 -25.37 17.45 -14.25
N ALA A 560 -24.55 17.58 -13.21
CA ALA A 560 -24.10 16.43 -12.42
C ALA A 560 -25.29 15.75 -11.74
N THR A 561 -26.21 16.53 -11.16
CA THR A 561 -27.43 16.00 -10.53
C THR A 561 -28.30 15.28 -11.56
N GLU A 562 -28.52 15.87 -12.73
CA GLU A 562 -29.30 15.22 -13.78
C GLU A 562 -28.64 13.93 -14.29
N LYS A 563 -27.31 13.96 -14.52
CA LYS A 563 -26.54 12.76 -14.86
C LYS A 563 -26.68 11.67 -13.80
N ALA A 564 -26.64 12.03 -12.51
CA ALA A 564 -26.79 11.08 -11.41
C ALA A 564 -28.17 10.39 -11.43
N LYS A 565 -29.25 11.13 -11.72
CA LYS A 565 -30.59 10.54 -11.91
C LYS A 565 -30.61 9.56 -13.09
N GLN A 566 -30.02 9.92 -14.23
CA GLN A 566 -29.99 9.04 -15.40
C GLN A 566 -29.21 7.75 -15.12
N LEU A 567 -28.03 7.85 -14.49
CA LEU A 567 -27.24 6.67 -14.09
C LEU A 567 -28.02 5.78 -13.11
N LEU A 568 -28.75 6.37 -12.16
CA LEU A 568 -29.61 5.62 -11.24
C LEU A 568 -30.76 4.93 -11.98
N LYS A 569 -31.44 5.63 -12.90
CA LYS A 569 -32.51 5.07 -13.72
C LYS A 569 -32.02 3.89 -14.55
N MET A 570 -30.82 3.98 -15.14
CA MET A 570 -30.20 2.86 -15.87
C MET A 570 -29.98 1.65 -14.96
N ALA A 571 -29.42 1.87 -13.76
CA ALA A 571 -29.17 0.79 -12.80
C ALA A 571 -30.47 0.13 -12.32
N VAL A 572 -31.50 0.92 -12.02
CA VAL A 572 -32.83 0.43 -11.62
C VAL A 572 -33.50 -0.37 -12.75
N ASN A 573 -33.34 0.02 -14.01
CA ASN A 573 -33.91 -0.76 -15.12
C ASN A 573 -33.14 -2.06 -15.36
N ALA A 574 -31.82 -2.03 -15.29
CA ALA A 574 -31.00 -3.24 -15.44
C ALA A 574 -31.28 -4.29 -14.36
N VAL A 575 -31.37 -3.87 -13.09
CA VAL A 575 -31.48 -4.80 -11.96
C VAL A 575 -32.77 -5.64 -12.02
N LYS A 576 -33.81 -5.16 -12.71
CA LYS A 576 -35.08 -5.88 -12.92
C LYS A 576 -34.87 -7.19 -13.66
N HIS A 577 -33.97 -7.20 -14.63
CA HIS A 577 -33.70 -8.36 -15.48
C HIS A 577 -32.67 -9.32 -14.88
N LYS A 578 -32.03 -8.94 -13.76
CA LYS A 578 -31.07 -9.82 -13.09
C LYS A 578 -31.73 -11.04 -12.49
N ARG A 579 -31.01 -12.16 -12.58
CA ARG A 579 -31.42 -13.47 -12.09
C ARG A 579 -30.38 -14.01 -11.10
N PRO A 580 -30.78 -14.87 -10.14
CA PRO A 580 -29.83 -15.53 -9.26
C PRO A 580 -28.81 -16.33 -10.06
N LEU A 581 -27.51 -16.11 -9.81
CA LEU A 581 -26.45 -16.91 -10.44
C LEU A 581 -25.81 -17.83 -9.40
N LYS A 582 -25.46 -19.04 -9.83
CA LYS A 582 -24.73 -20.01 -9.02
C LYS A 582 -23.25 -19.98 -9.38
N LYS A 583 -22.41 -20.13 -8.37
CA LYS A 583 -20.99 -20.41 -8.56
C LYS A 583 -20.73 -21.89 -8.31
N GLU A 584 -19.80 -22.45 -9.06
CA GLU A 584 -19.32 -23.81 -8.88
C GLU A 584 -18.11 -23.81 -7.93
N LEU A 585 -17.96 -24.87 -7.15
CA LEU A 585 -16.80 -25.07 -6.30
C LEU A 585 -15.79 -25.94 -7.04
N VAL A 586 -14.60 -25.40 -7.29
CA VAL A 586 -13.49 -26.15 -7.90
C VAL A 586 -12.39 -26.37 -6.87
N PRO A 587 -11.83 -27.59 -6.74
CA PRO A 587 -10.77 -27.88 -5.79
C PRO A 587 -9.50 -27.08 -6.12
N VAL A 588 -8.78 -26.62 -5.09
CA VAL A 588 -7.52 -25.89 -5.25
C VAL A 588 -6.35 -26.86 -5.32
N LYS A 589 -5.50 -26.72 -6.34
CA LYS A 589 -4.20 -27.39 -6.40
C LYS A 589 -3.26 -26.77 -5.37
N LYS A 590 -2.95 -27.51 -4.32
CA LYS A 590 -2.16 -27.08 -3.14
C LYS A 590 -0.64 -26.96 -3.43
N ARG A 591 -0.28 -26.47 -4.61
CA ARG A 591 1.11 -26.32 -5.08
C ARG A 591 1.34 -24.90 -5.59
N GLY A 592 2.53 -24.34 -5.32
CA GLY A 592 2.96 -23.06 -5.89
C GLY A 592 3.97 -23.25 -7.02
N LEU A 593 3.98 -22.33 -7.98
CA LEU A 593 5.03 -22.16 -8.97
C LEU A 593 5.80 -20.88 -8.68
N VAL A 594 7.12 -20.97 -8.57
CA VAL A 594 8.03 -19.82 -8.45
C VAL A 594 8.92 -19.79 -9.67
N ILE A 595 8.98 -18.65 -10.37
CA ILE A 595 9.76 -18.47 -11.60
C ILE A 595 10.92 -17.49 -11.35
N GLY A 596 12.15 -17.99 -11.47
CA GLY A 596 13.39 -17.29 -11.17
C GLY A 596 13.94 -17.67 -9.79
N GLY A 597 15.14 -18.22 -9.76
CA GLY A 597 15.87 -18.73 -8.60
C GLY A 597 16.88 -17.76 -7.99
N GLY A 598 16.66 -16.45 -8.13
CA GLY A 598 17.39 -15.43 -7.37
C GLY A 598 16.94 -15.34 -5.90
N LEU A 599 17.49 -14.39 -5.13
CA LEU A 599 17.13 -14.19 -3.71
C LEU A 599 15.60 -14.19 -3.48
N ALA A 600 14.85 -13.46 -4.29
CA ALA A 600 13.39 -13.39 -4.16
C ALA A 600 12.71 -14.76 -4.34
N GLY A 601 13.14 -15.52 -5.34
CA GLY A 601 12.58 -16.84 -5.63
C GLY A 601 12.97 -17.89 -4.61
N LEU A 602 14.21 -17.87 -4.13
CA LEU A 602 14.66 -18.76 -3.05
C LEU A 602 13.85 -18.53 -1.77
N VAL A 603 13.68 -17.27 -1.37
CA VAL A 603 12.88 -16.90 -0.19
C VAL A 603 11.41 -17.26 -0.38
N ALA A 604 10.85 -17.02 -1.56
CA ALA A 604 9.45 -17.35 -1.86
C ALA A 604 9.19 -18.87 -1.88
N ALA A 605 10.09 -19.65 -2.50
CA ALA A 605 9.97 -21.10 -2.57
C ALA A 605 10.10 -21.73 -1.19
N LEU A 606 11.10 -21.32 -0.41
CA LEU A 606 11.26 -21.78 0.97
C LEU A 606 10.06 -21.39 1.83
N GLY A 607 9.59 -20.14 1.74
CA GLY A 607 8.44 -19.67 2.52
C GLY A 607 7.14 -20.42 2.22
N LEU A 608 6.83 -20.72 0.95
CA LEU A 608 5.67 -21.54 0.60
C LEU A 608 5.78 -22.97 1.15
N ALA A 609 6.99 -23.53 1.14
CA ALA A 609 7.26 -24.87 1.62
C ALA A 609 7.16 -24.99 3.16
N GLU A 610 7.67 -23.98 3.88
CA GLU A 610 7.52 -23.80 5.33
C GLU A 610 6.06 -23.56 5.71
N ALA A 611 5.27 -22.89 4.86
CA ALA A 611 3.82 -22.74 5.03
C ALA A 611 3.04 -24.05 4.79
N GLY A 612 3.69 -25.12 4.34
CA GLY A 612 3.08 -26.45 4.19
C GLY A 612 2.70 -26.84 2.77
N PHE A 613 3.09 -26.07 1.74
CA PHE A 613 2.70 -26.33 0.35
C PHE A 613 3.83 -26.95 -0.48
N GLU A 614 3.49 -27.70 -1.52
CA GLU A 614 4.48 -28.17 -2.50
C GLU A 614 4.84 -27.03 -3.45
N VAL A 615 6.08 -26.98 -3.93
CA VAL A 615 6.58 -25.87 -4.74
C VAL A 615 7.40 -26.38 -5.92
N PHE A 616 7.12 -25.85 -7.10
CA PHE A 616 8.02 -25.91 -8.25
C PHE A 616 8.83 -24.62 -8.32
N LEU A 617 10.15 -24.71 -8.24
CA LEU A 617 11.06 -23.58 -8.49
C LEU A 617 11.71 -23.76 -9.87
N VAL A 618 11.34 -22.91 -10.81
CA VAL A 618 11.84 -22.94 -12.19
C VAL A 618 12.92 -21.87 -12.35
N GLU A 619 14.11 -22.27 -12.75
CA GLU A 619 15.24 -21.39 -13.06
C GLU A 619 15.73 -21.65 -14.49
N ARG A 620 15.94 -20.56 -15.23
CA ARG A 620 16.40 -20.60 -16.61
C ARG A 620 17.87 -20.97 -16.71
N GLU A 621 18.68 -20.51 -15.76
CA GLU A 621 20.11 -20.79 -15.72
C GLU A 621 20.40 -22.17 -15.11
N SER A 622 21.66 -22.59 -15.21
CA SER A 622 22.16 -23.85 -14.62
C SER A 622 22.42 -23.76 -13.13
N GLU A 623 22.31 -22.56 -12.54
CA GLU A 623 22.61 -22.30 -11.14
C GLU A 623 21.58 -21.35 -10.51
N LEU A 624 21.27 -21.57 -9.23
CA LEU A 624 20.45 -20.66 -8.41
C LEU A 624 21.28 -19.50 -7.87
N GLY A 625 20.64 -18.37 -7.57
CA GLY A 625 21.21 -17.26 -6.81
C GLY A 625 21.06 -15.89 -7.46
N GLY A 626 20.96 -15.85 -8.79
CA GLY A 626 20.82 -14.61 -9.56
C GLY A 626 21.88 -13.56 -9.16
N ASN A 627 21.47 -12.30 -9.06
CA ASN A 627 22.38 -11.18 -8.76
C ASN A 627 23.07 -11.28 -7.39
N LEU A 628 22.58 -12.11 -6.46
CA LEU A 628 23.21 -12.26 -5.14
C LEU A 628 24.59 -12.91 -5.22
N ARG A 629 24.88 -13.69 -6.28
CA ARG A 629 26.22 -14.26 -6.56
C ARG A 629 27.30 -13.21 -6.78
N GLU A 630 26.91 -12.00 -7.11
CA GLU A 630 27.83 -10.91 -7.43
C GLU A 630 28.06 -9.96 -6.23
N LEU A 631 27.46 -10.24 -5.06
CA LEU A 631 27.53 -9.38 -3.87
C LEU A 631 28.34 -10.03 -2.74
N TYR A 632 29.36 -9.35 -2.22
CA TYR A 632 30.34 -9.95 -1.29
C TYR A 632 30.25 -9.41 0.13
N TYR A 633 29.67 -8.23 0.29
CA TYR A 633 29.44 -7.62 1.60
C TYR A 633 28.22 -6.71 1.59
N THR A 634 27.57 -6.55 2.73
CA THR A 634 26.49 -5.56 2.95
C THR A 634 27.05 -4.25 3.48
N ILE A 635 26.22 -3.21 3.59
CA ILE A 635 26.63 -1.94 4.20
C ILE A 635 26.91 -2.07 5.71
N SER A 636 26.26 -3.04 6.37
CA SER A 636 26.50 -3.44 7.76
C SER A 636 27.75 -4.30 7.95
N GLY A 637 28.35 -4.81 6.86
CA GLY A 637 29.57 -5.63 6.87
C GLY A 637 29.32 -7.15 6.92
N GLU A 638 28.08 -7.59 6.74
CA GLU A 638 27.73 -9.03 6.65
C GLU A 638 28.07 -9.60 5.27
N ASN A 639 28.21 -10.92 5.16
CA ASN A 639 28.56 -11.61 3.91
C ASN A 639 27.32 -12.24 3.24
N PRO A 640 26.83 -11.69 2.11
CA PRO A 640 25.68 -12.23 1.38
C PRO A 640 25.89 -13.62 0.78
N GLN A 641 27.14 -14.06 0.56
CA GLN A 641 27.41 -15.40 0.04
C GLN A 641 27.01 -16.49 1.04
N LYS A 642 27.18 -16.24 2.35
CA LYS A 642 26.71 -17.18 3.38
C LYS A 642 25.19 -17.35 3.35
N LEU A 643 24.46 -16.25 3.23
CA LEU A 643 23.00 -16.30 3.05
C LEU A 643 22.63 -17.11 1.80
N LEU A 644 23.34 -16.88 0.69
CA LEU A 644 23.07 -17.56 -0.56
C LEU A 644 23.29 -19.08 -0.44
N GLU A 645 24.43 -19.49 0.12
CA GLU A 645 24.76 -20.90 0.39
C GLU A 645 23.69 -21.56 1.26
N GLU A 646 23.31 -20.93 2.38
CA GLU A 646 22.28 -21.43 3.29
C GLU A 646 20.90 -21.55 2.61
N LEU A 647 20.51 -20.58 1.79
CA LEU A 647 19.23 -20.61 1.07
C LEU A 647 19.21 -21.68 -0.01
N ILE A 648 20.30 -21.83 -0.79
CA ILE A 648 20.41 -22.88 -1.80
C ILE A 648 20.34 -24.25 -1.14
N ASP A 649 21.10 -24.46 -0.05
CA ASP A 649 21.08 -25.72 0.69
C ASP A 649 19.67 -26.06 1.19
N LYS A 650 19.02 -25.11 1.88
CA LYS A 650 17.65 -25.31 2.37
C LYS A 650 16.67 -25.59 1.23
N VAL A 651 16.74 -24.86 0.12
CA VAL A 651 15.80 -25.00 -1.00
C VAL A 651 16.00 -26.31 -1.75
N THR A 652 17.24 -26.71 -2.01
CA THR A 652 17.56 -27.91 -2.79
C THR A 652 17.28 -29.20 -2.03
N HIS A 653 17.42 -29.20 -0.71
CA HIS A 653 17.17 -30.36 0.15
C HIS A 653 15.76 -30.38 0.78
N HIS A 654 14.92 -29.36 0.55
CA HIS A 654 13.58 -29.34 1.15
C HIS A 654 12.65 -30.38 0.50
N PRO A 655 11.96 -31.24 1.27
CA PRO A 655 11.17 -32.35 0.73
C PRO A 655 9.94 -31.91 -0.08
N ARG A 656 9.51 -30.65 0.08
CA ARG A 656 8.37 -30.07 -0.65
C ARG A 656 8.76 -29.19 -1.84
N ILE A 657 10.05 -28.99 -2.11
CA ILE A 657 10.50 -28.12 -3.20
C ILE A 657 11.12 -28.97 -4.29
N GLN A 658 10.59 -28.82 -5.50
CA GLN A 658 11.23 -29.34 -6.69
C GLN A 658 11.92 -28.21 -7.45
N VAL A 659 13.25 -28.23 -7.43
CA VAL A 659 14.08 -27.31 -8.22
C VAL A 659 14.23 -27.85 -9.64
N ILE A 660 13.97 -27.00 -10.63
CA ILE A 660 14.07 -27.32 -12.05
C ILE A 660 14.94 -26.25 -12.72
N LEU A 661 16.20 -26.61 -12.99
CA LEU A 661 17.21 -25.75 -13.61
C LEU A 661 17.19 -25.91 -15.13
N ASN A 662 17.82 -24.98 -15.85
CA ASN A 662 17.84 -24.95 -17.32
C ASN A 662 16.44 -25.08 -17.91
N ALA A 663 15.46 -24.40 -17.31
CA ALA A 663 14.05 -24.56 -17.65
C ALA A 663 13.40 -23.21 -17.98
N GLN A 664 12.64 -23.19 -19.08
CA GLN A 664 11.93 -21.99 -19.55
C GLN A 664 10.44 -22.29 -19.67
N VAL A 665 9.61 -21.32 -19.27
CA VAL A 665 8.15 -21.39 -19.45
C VAL A 665 7.81 -21.10 -20.91
N VAL A 666 6.95 -21.93 -21.50
CA VAL A 666 6.54 -21.83 -22.91
C VAL A 666 5.03 -21.64 -23.10
N ASP A 667 4.22 -22.06 -22.14
CA ASP A 667 2.78 -21.81 -22.13
C ASP A 667 2.21 -21.73 -20.71
N HIS A 668 1.09 -21.04 -20.57
CA HIS A 668 0.35 -20.94 -19.31
C HIS A 668 -1.16 -20.82 -19.57
N SER A 669 -1.95 -21.56 -18.79
CA SER A 669 -3.40 -21.55 -18.85
C SER A 669 -4.03 -21.85 -17.48
N GLY A 670 -5.35 -21.74 -17.39
CA GLY A 670 -6.11 -21.97 -16.16
C GLY A 670 -6.45 -20.68 -15.43
N PHE A 671 -6.78 -20.79 -14.15
CA PHE A 671 -7.22 -19.70 -13.26
C PHE A 671 -6.67 -19.90 -11.84
N GLN A 672 -6.85 -18.90 -10.96
CA GLN A 672 -6.41 -19.00 -9.56
C GLN A 672 -6.81 -20.34 -8.96
N GLY A 673 -5.93 -20.99 -8.20
CA GLY A 673 -6.16 -22.32 -7.64
C GLY A 673 -6.07 -23.49 -8.64
N ASN A 674 -6.13 -23.26 -9.95
CA ASN A 674 -6.14 -24.29 -11.01
C ASN A 674 -5.39 -23.84 -12.27
N PHE A 675 -4.11 -23.54 -12.13
CA PHE A 675 -3.23 -23.25 -13.25
C PHE A 675 -2.54 -24.50 -13.80
N SER A 676 -2.15 -24.39 -15.06
CA SER A 676 -1.32 -25.33 -15.81
C SER A 676 -0.26 -24.52 -16.55
N THR A 677 1.01 -24.81 -16.30
CA THR A 677 2.15 -24.14 -16.97
C THR A 677 3.03 -25.19 -17.65
N GLY A 678 3.26 -25.04 -18.95
CA GLY A 678 4.24 -25.82 -19.70
C GLY A 678 5.64 -25.22 -19.58
N ILE A 679 6.62 -26.08 -19.32
CA ILE A 679 8.04 -25.73 -19.34
C ILE A 679 8.80 -26.63 -20.32
N VAL A 680 9.89 -26.13 -20.88
CA VAL A 680 10.90 -26.92 -21.59
C VAL A 680 12.15 -27.01 -20.72
N VAL A 681 12.73 -28.20 -20.57
CA VAL A 681 13.86 -28.46 -19.68
C VAL A 681 15.08 -28.97 -20.45
N GLY A 682 16.23 -28.37 -20.18
CA GLY A 682 17.54 -28.78 -20.67
C GLY A 682 17.74 -28.57 -22.18
N PRO A 683 18.93 -28.94 -22.70
CA PRO A 683 19.25 -28.79 -24.12
C PRO A 683 18.35 -29.63 -25.05
N SER A 684 17.78 -30.72 -24.55
CA SER A 684 16.87 -31.60 -25.28
C SER A 684 15.45 -31.02 -25.45
N MET A 685 15.18 -29.83 -24.89
CA MET A 685 13.89 -29.12 -24.99
C MET A 685 12.70 -29.99 -24.59
N THR A 686 12.86 -30.80 -23.54
CA THR A 686 11.82 -31.74 -23.12
C THR A 686 10.66 -30.99 -22.48
N TYR A 687 9.47 -31.11 -23.08
CA TYR A 687 8.26 -30.49 -22.55
C TYR A 687 7.78 -31.19 -21.28
N ARG A 688 7.49 -30.41 -20.24
CA ARG A 688 6.89 -30.88 -18.99
C ARG A 688 5.78 -29.93 -18.56
N LYS A 689 4.63 -30.51 -18.21
CA LYS A 689 3.46 -29.77 -17.73
C LYS A 689 3.46 -29.73 -16.20
N LEU A 690 3.29 -28.54 -15.62
CA LEU A 690 3.22 -28.30 -14.18
C LEU A 690 1.83 -27.80 -13.79
N GLU A 691 1.17 -28.50 -12.88
CA GLU A 691 -0.16 -28.17 -12.37
C GLU A 691 -0.02 -27.54 -10.97
N HIS A 692 -0.52 -26.32 -10.80
CA HIS A 692 -0.33 -25.54 -9.56
C HIS A 692 -1.51 -24.59 -9.31
N GLY A 693 -1.60 -24.03 -8.10
CA GLY A 693 -2.68 -23.13 -7.71
C GLY A 693 -2.32 -21.65 -7.81
N VAL A 694 -1.04 -21.30 -7.72
CA VAL A 694 -0.56 -19.91 -7.69
C VAL A 694 0.82 -19.81 -8.33
N THR A 695 1.13 -18.63 -8.88
CA THR A 695 2.45 -18.31 -9.44
C THR A 695 3.06 -17.10 -8.73
N ILE A 696 4.37 -17.14 -8.45
CA ILE A 696 5.15 -15.98 -8.02
C ILE A 696 6.27 -15.73 -9.05
N LEU A 697 6.25 -14.55 -9.68
CA LEU A 697 7.23 -14.09 -10.66
C LEU A 697 8.41 -13.39 -9.94
N CYS A 698 9.60 -13.97 -10.07
CA CYS A 698 10.84 -13.56 -9.40
C CYS A 698 12.03 -13.46 -10.38
N THR A 699 11.78 -13.06 -11.63
CA THR A 699 12.76 -13.07 -12.73
C THR A 699 13.94 -12.09 -12.59
N GLY A 700 13.93 -11.24 -11.56
CA GLY A 700 15.02 -10.31 -11.28
C GLY A 700 15.11 -9.14 -12.26
N ALA A 701 16.29 -8.52 -12.30
CA ALA A 701 16.65 -7.37 -13.13
C ALA A 701 18.15 -7.41 -13.42
N GLU A 702 18.65 -6.50 -14.25
CA GLU A 702 20.05 -6.40 -14.67
C GLU A 702 20.63 -5.01 -14.35
N GLU A 703 21.95 -4.95 -14.19
CA GLU A 703 22.69 -3.70 -14.17
C GLU A 703 22.79 -3.15 -15.60
N TYR A 704 22.40 -1.89 -15.80
CA TYR A 704 22.62 -1.18 -17.05
C TYR A 704 24.11 -1.10 -17.35
N LYS A 705 24.50 -1.48 -18.57
CA LYS A 705 25.87 -1.32 -19.07
C LYS A 705 26.00 0.02 -19.78
N PRO A 706 26.71 1.01 -19.19
CA PRO A 706 26.76 2.38 -19.72
C PRO A 706 27.39 2.46 -21.10
N LYS A 707 26.98 3.46 -21.88
CA LYS A 707 27.68 3.86 -23.11
C LYS A 707 28.47 5.15 -22.90
N GLU A 708 28.17 5.85 -21.82
CA GLU A 708 28.81 7.07 -21.36
C GLU A 708 30.07 6.81 -20.50
N TYR A 709 30.85 7.87 -20.25
CA TYR A 709 31.99 7.89 -19.33
C TYR A 709 33.13 6.88 -19.60
N LEU A 710 33.39 6.56 -20.87
CA LEU A 710 34.45 5.63 -21.31
C LEU A 710 34.29 4.19 -20.79
N TYR A 711 33.09 3.80 -20.34
CA TYR A 711 32.82 2.42 -19.96
C TYR A 711 33.03 1.48 -21.15
N GLY A 712 33.76 0.36 -20.91
CA GLY A 712 34.16 -0.59 -21.95
C GLY A 712 35.30 -0.10 -22.88
N GLN A 713 35.72 1.16 -22.76
CA GLN A 713 36.84 1.73 -23.54
C GLN A 713 38.12 1.84 -22.71
N SER A 714 38.00 1.94 -21.38
CA SER A 714 39.13 2.03 -20.44
C SER A 714 38.98 1.02 -19.31
N GLU A 715 40.04 0.27 -19.00
CA GLU A 715 40.07 -0.71 -17.90
C GLU A 715 40.00 -0.05 -16.52
N LYS A 716 40.20 1.26 -16.45
CA LYS A 716 40.12 2.07 -15.21
C LYS A 716 38.69 2.54 -14.92
N VAL A 717 37.71 2.19 -15.76
CA VAL A 717 36.31 2.52 -15.57
C VAL A 717 35.55 1.24 -15.24
N LEU A 718 34.96 1.18 -14.05
CA LEU A 718 34.20 0.02 -13.56
C LEU A 718 32.78 0.44 -13.20
N THR A 719 31.83 -0.51 -13.20
CA THR A 719 30.56 -0.32 -12.47
C THR A 719 30.75 -0.54 -10.97
N GLN A 720 29.78 -0.12 -10.16
CA GLN A 720 29.79 -0.42 -8.72
C GLN A 720 29.78 -1.92 -8.42
N LEU A 721 29.07 -2.71 -9.23
CA LEU A 721 29.03 -4.16 -9.07
C LEU A 721 30.38 -4.80 -9.39
N GLU A 722 31.05 -4.34 -10.46
CA GLU A 722 32.39 -4.80 -10.83
C GLU A 722 33.45 -4.43 -9.79
N LEU A 723 33.39 -3.21 -9.24
CA LEU A 723 34.25 -2.80 -8.13
C LEU A 723 34.05 -3.71 -6.92
N GLU A 724 32.80 -3.95 -6.52
CA GLU A 724 32.47 -4.80 -5.38
C GLU A 724 33.03 -6.21 -5.56
N LYS A 725 32.83 -6.81 -6.76
CA LYS A 725 33.35 -8.12 -7.10
C LYS A 725 34.87 -8.19 -6.98
N LYS A 726 35.57 -7.20 -7.53
CA LYS A 726 37.04 -7.16 -7.47
C LYS A 726 37.55 -6.97 -6.04
N LEU A 727 36.92 -6.10 -5.25
CA LEU A 727 37.26 -5.92 -3.83
C LEU A 727 36.98 -7.20 -3.02
N GLY A 728 35.81 -7.80 -3.20
CA GLY A 728 35.41 -9.01 -2.47
C GLY A 728 36.27 -10.23 -2.76
N ARG A 729 36.84 -10.32 -3.97
CA ARG A 729 37.75 -11.40 -4.39
C ARG A 729 39.24 -11.09 -4.17
N GLY A 730 39.58 -9.88 -3.73
CA GLY A 730 40.97 -9.44 -3.62
C GLY A 730 41.68 -9.27 -4.98
N GLU A 731 40.93 -9.09 -6.07
CA GLU A 731 41.45 -8.89 -7.43
C GLU A 731 41.86 -7.43 -7.70
N LEU A 732 41.57 -6.50 -6.79
CA LEU A 732 41.95 -5.10 -6.86
C LEU A 732 42.87 -4.74 -5.69
N ASP A 733 44.08 -4.27 -5.99
CA ASP A 733 45.01 -3.76 -4.98
C ASP A 733 44.62 -2.33 -4.57
N SER A 734 43.78 -2.24 -3.54
CA SER A 734 43.27 -0.97 -3.01
C SER A 734 44.37 -0.10 -2.36
N GLN A 735 45.53 -0.68 -1.99
CA GLN A 735 46.65 0.08 -1.42
C GLN A 735 47.34 0.98 -2.44
N ARG A 736 47.27 0.63 -3.73
CA ARG A 736 47.88 1.42 -4.81
C ARG A 736 47.01 2.58 -5.28
N LEU A 737 45.72 2.56 -4.95
CA LEU A 737 44.79 3.63 -5.30
C LEU A 737 45.05 4.88 -4.43
N LYS A 738 45.31 6.01 -5.08
CA LYS A 738 45.42 7.32 -4.43
C LYS A 738 44.11 8.07 -4.52
N GLN A 739 43.39 7.95 -5.63
CA GLN A 739 42.16 8.68 -5.89
C GLN A 739 41.13 7.86 -6.68
N VAL A 740 39.92 7.78 -6.14
CA VAL A 740 38.76 7.12 -6.75
C VAL A 740 37.63 8.14 -6.89
N VAL A 741 37.04 8.23 -8.08
CA VAL A 741 35.85 9.04 -8.35
C VAL A 741 34.67 8.10 -8.61
N MET A 742 33.53 8.37 -7.99
CA MET A 742 32.28 7.65 -8.22
C MET A 742 31.24 8.61 -8.82
N ILE A 743 30.58 8.22 -9.90
CA ILE A 743 29.50 9.02 -10.52
C ILE A 743 28.16 8.36 -10.25
N GLN A 744 27.25 9.09 -9.60
CA GLN A 744 25.89 8.63 -9.33
C GLN A 744 24.97 8.78 -10.54
N CYS A 745 23.83 8.08 -10.51
CA CYS A 745 22.73 8.24 -11.48
C CYS A 745 23.11 7.96 -12.94
N VAL A 746 24.10 7.11 -13.20
CA VAL A 746 24.49 6.71 -14.57
C VAL A 746 23.37 5.86 -15.16
N GLY A 747 22.79 6.28 -16.29
CA GLY A 747 21.60 5.66 -16.90
C GLY A 747 20.28 5.78 -16.10
N SER A 748 20.19 6.60 -15.05
CA SER A 748 18.96 6.77 -14.23
C SER A 748 18.59 8.24 -14.07
N ARG A 749 17.31 8.52 -13.81
CA ARG A 749 16.76 9.89 -13.64
C ARG A 749 17.04 10.77 -14.86
N ASN A 750 16.87 10.20 -16.04
CA ASN A 750 16.99 10.85 -17.35
C ASN A 750 15.70 10.63 -18.16
N GLU A 751 15.65 11.10 -19.41
CA GLU A 751 14.45 11.00 -20.25
C GLU A 751 14.06 9.56 -20.59
N GLU A 752 15.03 8.68 -20.84
CA GLU A 752 14.77 7.26 -21.16
C GLU A 752 14.34 6.46 -19.91
N ARG A 753 14.90 6.81 -18.75
CA ARG A 753 14.68 6.15 -17.46
C ARG A 753 14.39 7.20 -16.40
N PRO A 754 13.16 7.74 -16.37
CA PRO A 754 12.78 8.83 -15.47
C PRO A 754 12.50 8.34 -14.04
N TYR A 755 13.34 7.41 -13.56
CA TYR A 755 13.23 6.79 -12.25
C TYR A 755 14.58 6.63 -11.56
N CYS A 756 14.53 6.46 -10.24
CA CYS A 756 15.67 6.10 -9.44
C CYS A 756 15.79 4.60 -9.26
N SER A 757 17.01 4.10 -9.46
CA SER A 757 17.35 2.68 -9.28
C SER A 757 17.52 2.26 -7.82
N ARG A 758 17.24 3.14 -6.85
CA ARG A 758 17.15 2.94 -5.38
C ARG A 758 18.40 2.44 -4.65
N ILE A 759 19.17 1.55 -5.24
CA ILE A 759 20.30 0.80 -4.66
C ILE A 759 21.64 1.56 -4.83
N CYS A 760 21.79 2.32 -5.91
CA CYS A 760 23.07 2.90 -6.35
C CYS A 760 23.75 3.85 -5.34
N CYS A 761 22.97 4.59 -4.54
CA CYS A 761 23.54 5.44 -3.48
C CYS A 761 24.09 4.61 -2.31
N GLN A 762 23.42 3.52 -1.94
CA GLN A 762 23.88 2.63 -0.88
C GLN A 762 25.13 1.86 -1.33
N MET A 763 25.16 1.34 -2.56
CA MET A 763 26.34 0.65 -3.11
C MET A 763 27.57 1.55 -3.12
N ALA A 764 27.43 2.80 -3.58
CA ALA A 764 28.53 3.76 -3.58
C ALA A 764 29.08 4.01 -2.16
N LEU A 765 28.21 4.21 -1.17
CA LEU A 765 28.63 4.37 0.22
C LEU A 765 29.30 3.13 0.79
N LYS A 766 28.72 1.96 0.53
CA LYS A 766 29.25 0.68 0.96
C LYS A 766 30.67 0.46 0.43
N ASN A 767 30.87 0.63 -0.88
CA ASN A 767 32.17 0.43 -1.52
C ASN A 767 33.17 1.52 -1.13
N ALA A 768 32.74 2.78 -0.97
CA ALA A 768 33.60 3.85 -0.48
C ALA A 768 34.08 3.59 0.96
N LEU A 769 33.20 3.11 1.83
CA LEU A 769 33.55 2.74 3.21
C LEU A 769 34.51 1.54 3.24
N LYS A 770 34.34 0.56 2.34
CA LYS A 770 35.24 -0.59 2.19
C LYS A 770 36.64 -0.15 1.72
N LEU A 771 36.71 0.68 0.69
CA LEU A 771 37.97 1.28 0.23
C LEU A 771 38.70 2.04 1.36
N LYS A 772 37.97 2.81 2.16
CA LYS A 772 38.52 3.53 3.32
C LYS A 772 38.93 2.61 4.48
N GLU A 773 38.31 1.45 4.60
CA GLU A 773 38.71 0.42 5.57
C GLU A 773 40.04 -0.23 5.16
N GLU A 774 40.16 -0.63 3.90
CA GLU A 774 41.39 -1.26 3.38
C GLU A 774 42.52 -0.25 3.24
N ASN A 775 42.26 0.91 2.65
CA ASN A 775 43.23 1.99 2.46
C ASN A 775 42.69 3.31 3.02
N PRO A 776 42.98 3.66 4.29
CA PRO A 776 42.52 4.92 4.90
C PRO A 776 43.00 6.19 4.18
N LYS A 777 44.07 6.12 3.39
CA LYS A 777 44.68 7.26 2.69
C LYS A 777 44.05 7.54 1.31
N VAL A 778 43.31 6.58 0.73
CA VAL A 778 42.66 6.78 -0.58
C VAL A 778 41.69 7.95 -0.51
N LYS A 779 41.75 8.85 -1.49
CA LYS A 779 40.77 9.91 -1.66
C LYS A 779 39.58 9.37 -2.44
N VAL A 780 38.39 9.46 -1.87
CA VAL A 780 37.16 9.05 -2.56
C VAL A 780 36.29 10.29 -2.75
N LEU A 781 35.93 10.56 -4.00
CA LEU A 781 35.03 11.62 -4.40
C LEU A 781 33.77 11.01 -5.00
N VAL A 782 32.60 11.36 -4.50
CA VAL A 782 31.30 10.92 -5.02
C VAL A 782 30.60 12.11 -5.66
N LEU A 783 30.42 12.07 -6.98
CA LEU A 783 29.67 13.04 -7.76
C LEU A 783 28.19 12.63 -7.80
N TYR A 784 27.29 13.46 -7.27
CA TYR A 784 25.89 13.08 -7.07
C TYR A 784 24.88 14.19 -7.39
N ARG A 785 23.60 13.85 -7.55
CA ARG A 785 22.50 14.83 -7.65
C ARG A 785 21.78 15.02 -6.32
N ASP A 786 21.28 13.92 -5.77
CA ASP A 786 20.68 13.82 -4.44
C ASP A 786 21.17 12.54 -3.76
N MET A 787 21.67 12.62 -2.52
CA MET A 787 22.03 11.42 -1.77
C MET A 787 20.77 10.82 -1.13
N ARG A 788 20.34 9.67 -1.67
CA ARG A 788 19.09 9.00 -1.29
C ARG A 788 19.29 7.90 -0.25
N THR A 789 19.86 8.28 0.89
CA THR A 789 20.10 7.41 2.05
C THR A 789 18.92 7.45 3.03
N TYR A 790 17.78 6.94 2.60
CA TYR A 790 16.54 6.94 3.38
C TYR A 790 16.61 6.02 4.62
N GLY A 791 15.68 6.20 5.55
CA GLY A 791 15.62 5.41 6.78
C GLY A 791 16.92 5.45 7.58
N LEU A 792 17.34 4.25 7.99
CA LEU A 792 18.55 3.99 8.77
C LEU A 792 19.84 3.94 7.92
N LEU A 793 19.80 4.37 6.66
CA LEU A 793 21.00 4.51 5.82
C LEU A 793 21.73 5.85 6.03
N GLU A 794 21.07 6.86 6.58
CA GLU A 794 21.67 8.19 6.82
C GLU A 794 22.92 8.16 7.74
N PRO A 795 22.96 7.35 8.82
CA PRO A 795 24.18 7.22 9.63
C PRO A 795 25.39 6.77 8.82
N TYR A 796 25.22 5.89 7.83
CA TYR A 796 26.31 5.44 6.97
C TYR A 796 26.82 6.55 6.04
N TYR A 797 25.92 7.41 5.57
CA TYR A 797 26.32 8.59 4.80
C TYR A 797 27.21 9.51 5.63
N ARG A 798 26.84 9.76 6.89
CA ARG A 798 27.69 10.52 7.81
C ARG A 798 29.02 9.83 8.07
N LYS A 799 29.00 8.53 8.38
CA LYS A 799 30.21 7.74 8.63
C LYS A 799 31.19 7.84 7.46
N ALA A 800 30.70 7.84 6.22
CA ALA A 800 31.54 8.04 5.03
C ALA A 800 32.18 9.43 5.02
N ARG A 801 31.43 10.49 5.34
CA ARG A 801 31.96 11.86 5.45
C ARG A 801 33.01 11.99 6.55
N GLU A 802 32.77 11.39 7.71
CA GLU A 802 33.72 11.35 8.84
C GLU A 802 35.03 10.63 8.47
N LYS A 803 34.95 9.59 7.64
CA LYS A 803 36.13 8.92 7.06
C LYS A 803 36.79 9.68 5.90
N GLY A 804 36.36 10.91 5.63
CA GLY A 804 36.94 11.78 4.59
C GLY A 804 36.59 11.35 3.16
N VAL A 805 35.41 10.78 2.95
CA VAL A 805 34.80 10.70 1.61
C VAL A 805 34.18 12.06 1.28
N ILE A 806 34.51 12.59 0.10
CA ILE A 806 34.03 13.90 -0.38
C ILE A 806 32.81 13.67 -1.25
N PHE A 807 31.79 14.51 -1.11
CA PHE A 807 30.54 14.43 -1.87
C PHE A 807 30.32 15.77 -2.56
N GLU A 808 30.35 15.77 -3.89
CA GLU A 808 30.13 16.96 -4.70
C GLU A 808 28.87 16.82 -5.54
N ARG A 809 28.00 17.83 -5.45
CA ARG A 809 26.74 17.83 -6.18
C ARG A 809 26.95 18.34 -7.60
N TYR A 810 26.33 17.69 -8.57
CA TYR A 810 26.21 18.17 -9.94
C TYR A 810 24.74 18.29 -10.36
N GLU A 811 24.47 19.12 -11.38
CA GLU A 811 23.14 19.35 -11.94
C GLU A 811 22.88 18.45 -13.15
N ALA A 812 21.63 18.09 -13.40
CA ALA A 812 21.30 17.17 -14.50
C ALA A 812 21.65 17.77 -15.86
N GLU A 813 21.46 19.07 -15.98
CA GLU A 813 21.70 19.91 -17.14
C GLU A 813 23.19 20.17 -17.37
N ARG A 814 24.04 19.84 -16.37
CA ARG A 814 25.49 20.00 -16.42
C ARG A 814 26.18 18.77 -15.80
N PRO A 815 26.11 17.60 -16.46
CA PRO A 815 26.74 16.38 -15.96
C PRO A 815 28.27 16.48 -15.98
N PRO A 816 28.98 15.63 -15.20
CA PRO A 816 30.42 15.52 -15.29
C PRO A 816 30.88 15.10 -16.70
N GLU A 817 32.12 15.44 -17.05
CA GLU A 817 32.78 15.03 -18.29
C GLU A 817 33.99 14.15 -17.93
N VAL A 818 34.23 13.09 -18.70
CA VAL A 818 35.34 12.15 -18.47
C VAL A 818 36.17 12.02 -19.73
N LEU A 819 37.47 12.21 -19.59
CA LEU A 819 38.47 12.07 -20.65
C LEU A 819 39.61 11.19 -20.15
N GLU A 820 40.28 10.48 -21.05
CA GLU A 820 41.53 9.77 -20.75
C GLU A 820 42.68 10.40 -21.55
N ASP A 821 43.77 10.74 -20.86
CA ASP A 821 45.02 11.22 -21.47
C ASP A 821 46.20 10.29 -21.11
N LEU A 822 47.42 10.61 -21.60
CA LEU A 822 48.63 9.82 -21.34
C LEU A 822 48.95 9.61 -19.85
N ASN A 823 48.39 10.43 -18.97
CA ASN A 823 48.57 10.39 -17.52
C ASN A 823 47.36 9.83 -16.76
N GLY A 824 46.36 9.28 -17.45
CA GLY A 824 45.20 8.60 -16.85
C GLY A 824 43.86 9.31 -17.01
N LEU A 825 42.89 8.94 -16.16
CA LEU A 825 41.53 9.46 -16.23
C LEU A 825 41.45 10.86 -15.64
N LYS A 826 40.77 11.74 -16.36
CA LYS A 826 40.48 13.12 -15.97
C LYS A 826 38.96 13.31 -15.91
N VAL A 827 38.47 13.71 -14.75
CA VAL A 827 37.04 14.00 -14.52
C VAL A 827 36.89 15.50 -14.32
N ARG A 828 36.07 16.13 -15.16
CA ARG A 828 35.75 17.55 -15.10
C ARG A 828 34.30 17.73 -14.68
N PHE A 829 34.05 18.56 -13.68
CA PHE A 829 32.69 18.83 -13.20
C PHE A 829 32.59 20.27 -12.71
N TRP A 830 31.36 20.77 -12.61
CA TRP A 830 31.11 22.10 -12.07
C TRP A 830 31.03 22.03 -10.54
N ASP A 831 31.79 22.88 -9.87
CA ASP A 831 31.77 23.02 -8.41
C ASP A 831 30.86 24.20 -8.04
N GLU A 832 29.79 23.92 -7.32
CA GLU A 832 28.81 24.94 -6.93
C GLU A 832 29.33 25.95 -5.90
N ALA A 833 30.28 25.55 -5.05
CA ALA A 833 30.85 26.44 -4.04
C ALA A 833 31.87 27.40 -4.68
N LEU A 834 32.66 26.92 -5.63
CA LEU A 834 33.68 27.69 -6.34
C LEU A 834 33.15 28.40 -7.59
N LYS A 835 31.93 28.08 -8.04
CA LYS A 835 31.28 28.60 -9.24
C LYS A 835 32.18 28.53 -10.49
N ARG A 836 32.87 27.40 -10.66
CA ARG A 836 33.75 27.12 -11.81
C ARG A 836 33.86 25.62 -12.08
N PHE A 837 34.35 25.28 -13.28
CA PHE A 837 34.75 23.90 -13.56
C PHE A 837 36.04 23.55 -12.79
N VAL A 838 36.02 22.38 -12.16
CA VAL A 838 37.15 21.77 -11.50
C VAL A 838 37.50 20.48 -12.25
N GLU A 839 38.80 20.21 -12.35
CA GLU A 839 39.32 19.03 -13.00
C GLU A 839 40.14 18.21 -12.01
N ILE A 840 39.86 16.91 -11.97
CA ILE A 840 40.46 15.98 -11.03
C ILE A 840 40.96 14.75 -11.77
N ARG A 841 42.15 14.28 -11.41
CA ARG A 841 42.67 12.98 -11.89
C ARG A 841 42.17 11.85 -11.02
N SER A 842 41.85 10.72 -11.65
CA SER A 842 41.38 9.52 -10.97
C SER A 842 42.19 8.31 -11.39
N ASP A 843 42.58 7.48 -10.41
CA ASP A 843 43.18 6.17 -10.69
C ASP A 843 42.09 5.17 -11.11
N LEU A 844 40.88 5.35 -10.58
CA LEU A 844 39.72 4.51 -10.85
C LEU A 844 38.44 5.36 -10.92
N LEU A 845 37.65 5.18 -11.96
CA LEU A 845 36.32 5.76 -12.08
C LEU A 845 35.26 4.67 -11.89
N VAL A 846 34.27 4.93 -11.05
CA VAL A 846 33.25 3.95 -10.68
C VAL A 846 31.86 4.49 -11.01
N LEU A 847 31.12 3.77 -11.84
CA LEU A 847 29.81 4.19 -12.33
C LEU A 847 28.70 3.51 -11.54
N SER A 848 27.87 4.31 -10.87
CA SER A 848 26.72 3.82 -10.12
C SER A 848 25.51 3.74 -11.06
N CYS A 849 25.43 2.61 -11.73
CA CYS A 849 24.55 2.35 -12.88
C CYS A 849 23.09 2.10 -12.50
N ALA A 850 22.22 2.26 -13.48
CA ALA A 850 20.80 1.96 -13.36
C ALA A 850 20.53 0.45 -13.23
N ILE A 851 19.37 0.12 -12.67
CA ILE A 851 18.81 -1.23 -12.72
C ILE A 851 17.70 -1.23 -13.75
N ILE A 852 17.79 -2.14 -14.72
CA ILE A 852 16.85 -2.30 -15.82
C ILE A 852 16.15 -3.67 -15.73
N PRO A 853 14.88 -3.79 -16.14
CA PRO A 853 14.21 -5.09 -16.14
C PRO A 853 14.89 -6.04 -17.14
N ARG A 854 14.83 -7.35 -16.87
CA ARG A 854 15.19 -8.37 -17.86
C ARG A 854 14.15 -8.44 -18.97
N GLU A 855 14.53 -8.97 -20.12
CA GLU A 855 13.56 -9.31 -21.16
C GLU A 855 12.56 -10.34 -20.63
N ASN A 856 11.29 -9.94 -20.59
CA ASN A 856 10.23 -10.65 -19.90
C ASN A 856 8.86 -10.47 -20.58
N GLU A 857 8.81 -9.91 -21.79
CA GLU A 857 7.57 -9.62 -22.53
C GLU A 857 6.71 -10.86 -22.75
N GLU A 858 7.34 -11.93 -23.24
CA GLU A 858 6.66 -13.20 -23.50
C GLU A 858 6.06 -13.76 -22.21
N LEU A 859 6.84 -13.75 -21.12
CA LEU A 859 6.38 -14.23 -19.82
C LEU A 859 5.24 -13.36 -19.26
N ALA A 860 5.36 -12.04 -19.37
CA ALA A 860 4.31 -11.09 -19.00
C ALA A 860 3.01 -11.38 -19.75
N THR A 861 3.10 -11.66 -21.05
CA THR A 861 1.96 -11.97 -21.91
C THR A 861 1.31 -13.31 -21.53
N MET A 862 2.10 -14.36 -21.34
CA MET A 862 1.61 -15.69 -20.93
C MET A 862 0.83 -15.63 -19.60
N PHE A 863 1.36 -14.92 -18.60
CA PHE A 863 0.72 -14.75 -17.30
C PHE A 863 -0.27 -13.58 -17.25
N ARG A 864 -0.43 -12.83 -18.35
CA ARG A 864 -1.29 -11.64 -18.48
C ARG A 864 -1.01 -10.59 -17.41
N VAL A 865 0.26 -10.40 -17.09
CA VAL A 865 0.71 -9.40 -16.14
C VAL A 865 1.11 -8.15 -16.91
N PRO A 866 0.43 -7.01 -16.71
CA PRO A 866 0.83 -5.76 -17.35
C PRO A 866 2.26 -5.36 -16.95
N ARG A 867 2.92 -4.63 -17.83
CA ARG A 867 4.23 -4.04 -17.57
C ARG A 867 4.11 -2.52 -17.48
N THR A 868 4.97 -1.91 -16.67
CA THR A 868 5.11 -0.46 -16.66
C THR A 868 5.75 0.03 -17.96
N LEU A 869 5.72 1.34 -18.23
CA LEU A 869 6.39 1.92 -19.41
C LEU A 869 7.89 1.60 -19.43
N GLU A 870 8.49 1.40 -18.27
CA GLU A 870 9.90 1.06 -18.08
C GLU A 870 10.20 -0.44 -18.24
N GLY A 871 9.18 -1.30 -18.41
CA GLY A 871 9.32 -2.75 -18.65
C GLY A 871 9.28 -3.64 -17.39
N PHE A 872 9.10 -3.09 -16.19
CA PHE A 872 8.94 -3.89 -14.97
C PHE A 872 7.52 -4.46 -14.87
N TYR A 873 7.33 -5.55 -14.11
CA TYR A 873 5.98 -6.02 -13.82
C TYR A 873 5.17 -4.98 -13.02
N GLN A 874 3.90 -4.85 -13.38
CA GLN A 874 2.97 -3.94 -12.73
C GLN A 874 2.12 -4.68 -11.70
N GLU A 875 2.14 -4.17 -10.48
CA GLU A 875 1.28 -4.58 -9.39
C GLU A 875 -0.19 -4.13 -9.61
N ALA A 876 -1.11 -4.78 -8.90
CA ALA A 876 -2.54 -4.46 -8.96
C ALA A 876 -2.85 -3.06 -8.40
N HIS A 877 -2.13 -2.65 -7.34
CA HIS A 877 -2.27 -1.31 -6.75
C HIS A 877 -1.02 -0.93 -5.95
N LEU A 878 -0.38 0.21 -6.25
CA LEU A 878 0.89 0.66 -5.64
C LEU A 878 0.87 0.60 -4.10
N LYS A 879 -0.22 1.05 -3.48
CA LYS A 879 -0.36 1.16 -2.01
C LYS A 879 -0.78 -0.12 -1.29
N LEU A 880 -1.88 -0.74 -1.72
CA LEU A 880 -2.56 -1.77 -0.94
C LEU A 880 -2.36 -3.20 -1.42
N ARG A 881 -1.90 -3.36 -2.66
CA ARG A 881 -1.62 -4.65 -3.27
C ARG A 881 -0.26 -4.61 -3.98
N PRO A 882 0.85 -4.33 -3.26
CA PRO A 882 2.16 -4.07 -3.87
C PRO A 882 2.86 -5.33 -4.42
N VAL A 883 2.29 -6.52 -4.20
CA VAL A 883 2.81 -7.81 -4.69
C VAL A 883 1.82 -8.60 -5.53
N ASP A 884 0.54 -8.26 -5.47
CA ASP A 884 -0.49 -8.87 -6.31
C ASP A 884 -0.40 -8.28 -7.73
N THR A 885 -0.80 -9.05 -8.74
CA THR A 885 -0.98 -8.54 -10.11
C THR A 885 -2.48 -8.41 -10.43
N ALA A 886 -2.81 -7.83 -11.58
CA ALA A 886 -4.20 -7.79 -12.07
C ALA A 886 -4.77 -9.20 -12.34
N THR A 887 -3.90 -10.20 -12.55
CA THR A 887 -4.29 -11.60 -12.69
C THR A 887 -4.30 -12.25 -11.32
N GLU A 888 -5.49 -12.55 -10.80
CA GLU A 888 -5.64 -13.20 -9.51
C GLU A 888 -4.92 -14.57 -9.46
N GLY A 889 -4.23 -14.84 -8.35
CA GLY A 889 -3.37 -16.02 -8.19
C GLY A 889 -1.96 -15.89 -8.80
N VAL A 890 -1.63 -14.76 -9.45
CA VAL A 890 -0.28 -14.43 -9.91
C VAL A 890 0.27 -13.25 -9.12
N TYR A 891 1.45 -13.42 -8.54
CA TYR A 891 2.15 -12.46 -7.68
C TYR A 891 3.53 -12.12 -8.24
N ILE A 892 4.10 -11.01 -7.82
CA ILE A 892 5.43 -10.54 -8.24
C ILE A 892 6.29 -10.22 -7.01
N SER A 893 7.61 -10.49 -7.10
CA SER A 893 8.54 -10.16 -6.03
C SER A 893 9.96 -9.85 -6.54
N GLY A 894 10.70 -9.08 -5.75
CA GLY A 894 12.10 -8.77 -5.98
C GLY A 894 12.30 -7.74 -7.08
N LEU A 895 13.47 -7.78 -7.72
CA LEU A 895 13.83 -6.79 -8.73
C LEU A 895 12.94 -6.85 -9.99
N ALA A 896 12.23 -7.95 -10.23
CA ALA A 896 11.25 -8.08 -11.31
C ALA A 896 10.10 -7.07 -11.19
N HIS A 897 9.77 -6.67 -9.96
CA HIS A 897 8.75 -5.65 -9.69
C HIS A 897 9.30 -4.22 -9.78
N TRP A 898 10.47 -3.99 -9.19
CA TRP A 898 11.14 -2.68 -9.11
C TRP A 898 12.51 -2.79 -8.43
N PRO A 899 13.48 -1.89 -8.67
CA PRO A 899 14.74 -1.86 -7.90
C PRO A 899 14.51 -1.71 -6.39
N LYS A 900 15.20 -2.52 -5.57
CA LYS A 900 15.04 -2.58 -4.10
C LYS A 900 16.21 -3.30 -3.41
N LEU A 901 16.37 -3.08 -2.11
CA LEU A 901 17.44 -3.64 -1.28
C LEU A 901 17.19 -5.12 -0.93
N ILE A 902 18.19 -5.78 -0.32
CA ILE A 902 18.10 -7.19 0.13
C ILE A 902 16.97 -7.36 1.14
N GLU A 903 16.93 -6.53 2.19
CA GLU A 903 15.93 -6.58 3.27
C GLU A 903 14.50 -6.37 2.72
N GLU A 904 14.36 -5.42 1.80
CA GLU A 904 13.10 -5.13 1.10
C GLU A 904 12.66 -6.27 0.19
N THR A 905 13.61 -6.94 -0.47
CA THR A 905 13.36 -8.11 -1.32
C THR A 905 12.88 -9.30 -0.49
N ILE A 906 13.50 -9.57 0.66
CA ILE A 906 13.08 -10.64 1.57
C ILE A 906 11.66 -10.35 2.09
N SER A 907 11.42 -9.13 2.56
CA SER A 907 10.11 -8.70 3.05
C SER A 907 9.02 -8.81 1.98
N GLN A 908 9.29 -8.35 0.75
CA GLN A 908 8.34 -8.44 -0.36
C GLN A 908 8.09 -9.90 -0.79
N SER A 909 9.11 -10.76 -0.74
CA SER A 909 8.95 -12.17 -1.11
C SER A 909 8.08 -12.91 -0.10
N MET A 910 8.29 -12.66 1.19
CA MET A 910 7.41 -13.18 2.24
C MET A 910 5.99 -12.59 2.14
N ALA A 911 5.83 -11.35 1.69
CA ALA A 911 4.52 -10.79 1.38
C ALA A 911 3.81 -11.59 0.27
N ALA A 912 4.50 -11.87 -0.84
CA ALA A 912 3.96 -12.70 -1.92
C ALA A 912 3.60 -14.11 -1.42
N VAL A 913 4.40 -14.70 -0.53
CA VAL A 913 4.10 -15.99 0.13
C VAL A 913 2.81 -15.91 0.94
N ALA A 914 2.61 -14.89 1.77
CA ALA A 914 1.37 -14.72 2.53
C ALA A 914 0.15 -14.59 1.61
N ARG A 915 0.26 -13.76 0.56
CA ARG A 915 -0.82 -13.55 -0.40
C ARG A 915 -1.18 -14.82 -1.16
N ALA A 916 -0.18 -15.57 -1.61
CA ALA A 916 -0.33 -16.87 -2.26
C ALA A 916 -0.93 -17.93 -1.31
N SER A 917 -0.50 -17.94 -0.04
CA SER A 917 -0.98 -18.88 0.97
C SER A 917 -2.47 -18.75 1.25
N ARG A 918 -3.07 -17.55 1.12
CA ARG A 918 -4.53 -17.35 1.24
C ARG A 918 -5.32 -18.19 0.25
N ILE A 919 -4.81 -18.37 -0.96
CA ILE A 919 -5.46 -19.19 -2.00
C ILE A 919 -5.18 -20.67 -1.73
N LEU A 920 -3.90 -21.02 -1.56
CA LEU A 920 -3.50 -22.42 -1.35
C LEU A 920 -4.08 -23.03 -0.07
N ALA A 921 -4.34 -22.23 0.97
CA ALA A 921 -4.94 -22.70 2.22
C ALA A 921 -6.37 -23.21 2.03
N ARG A 922 -7.13 -22.69 1.06
CA ARG A 922 -8.55 -23.04 0.82
C ARG A 922 -8.68 -24.35 0.05
N ASP A 923 -9.62 -25.21 0.41
CA ASP A 923 -9.80 -26.49 -0.29
C ASP A 923 -10.48 -26.33 -1.64
N HIS A 924 -11.40 -25.37 -1.71
CA HIS A 924 -12.15 -25.05 -2.92
C HIS A 924 -12.20 -23.54 -3.12
N ILE A 925 -12.39 -23.14 -4.36
CA ILE A 925 -12.69 -21.77 -4.74
C ILE A 925 -13.99 -21.73 -5.51
N GLU A 926 -14.77 -20.67 -5.29
CA GLU A 926 -15.96 -20.40 -6.06
C GLU A 926 -15.55 -19.81 -7.43
N VAL A 927 -15.97 -20.44 -8.53
CA VAL A 927 -15.81 -19.95 -9.90
C VAL A 927 -17.15 -19.86 -10.62
N GLY A 928 -17.21 -19.03 -11.64
CA GLY A 928 -18.42 -18.81 -12.42
C GLY A 928 -19.24 -17.60 -11.96
N GLY A 929 -20.56 -17.71 -12.04
CA GLY A 929 -21.49 -16.58 -11.93
C GLY A 929 -21.68 -15.89 -13.28
N ILE A 930 -20.80 -14.94 -13.63
CA ILE A 930 -20.86 -14.21 -14.90
C ILE A 930 -20.10 -14.99 -15.98
N VAL A 931 -20.77 -15.97 -16.59
CA VAL A 931 -20.20 -16.86 -17.60
C VAL A 931 -21.09 -16.94 -18.83
N ALA A 932 -20.50 -17.22 -19.98
CA ALA A 932 -21.25 -17.45 -21.21
C ALA A 932 -21.88 -18.86 -21.19
N LYS A 933 -23.17 -18.95 -21.47
CA LYS A 933 -23.92 -20.21 -21.57
C LYS A 933 -24.56 -20.31 -22.95
N VAL A 934 -24.52 -21.50 -23.55
CA VAL A 934 -25.10 -21.78 -24.86
C VAL A 934 -26.49 -22.40 -24.71
N LYS A 935 -27.46 -21.88 -25.44
CA LYS A 935 -28.78 -22.46 -25.71
C LYS A 935 -28.63 -23.39 -26.92
N GLY A 936 -28.46 -24.69 -26.65
CA GLY A 936 -28.06 -25.66 -27.65
C GLY A 936 -29.03 -25.76 -28.83
N GLU A 937 -30.32 -25.61 -28.54
CA GLU A 937 -31.42 -25.60 -29.49
C GLU A 937 -31.37 -24.46 -30.52
N LEU A 938 -30.64 -23.36 -30.21
CA LEU A 938 -30.45 -22.23 -31.12
C LEU A 938 -29.07 -22.28 -31.82
N CYS A 939 -28.21 -23.22 -31.45
CA CYS A 939 -26.83 -23.26 -31.92
C CYS A 939 -26.75 -23.84 -33.33
N ALA A 940 -26.28 -23.03 -34.29
CA ALA A 940 -26.04 -23.48 -35.68
C ALA A 940 -24.61 -24.02 -35.93
N ALA A 941 -23.85 -24.34 -34.88
CA ALA A 941 -22.49 -24.87 -34.98
C ALA A 941 -21.49 -24.06 -35.84
N CYS A 942 -21.71 -22.75 -36.04
CA CYS A 942 -20.96 -21.94 -37.01
C CYS A 942 -19.48 -21.63 -36.66
N LEU A 943 -19.00 -22.13 -35.52
CA LEU A 943 -17.61 -21.97 -35.01
C LEU A 943 -17.14 -20.53 -34.76
N LEU A 944 -18.01 -19.52 -34.84
CA LEU A 944 -17.62 -18.13 -34.57
C LEU A 944 -17.22 -17.93 -33.10
N CYS A 945 -17.98 -18.54 -32.18
CA CYS A 945 -17.68 -18.48 -30.74
C CYS A 945 -16.34 -19.13 -30.39
N VAL A 946 -16.00 -20.26 -31.04
CA VAL A 946 -14.73 -20.97 -30.87
C VAL A 946 -13.56 -20.06 -31.26
N ARG A 947 -13.67 -19.40 -32.42
CA ARG A 947 -12.64 -18.48 -32.94
C ARG A 947 -12.52 -17.18 -32.16
N ALA A 948 -13.64 -16.66 -31.64
CA ALA A 948 -13.67 -15.38 -30.93
C ALA A 948 -13.20 -15.45 -29.47
N CYS A 949 -13.14 -16.64 -28.88
CA CYS A 949 -12.72 -16.78 -27.49
C CYS A 949 -11.19 -16.66 -27.37
N PRO A 950 -10.65 -15.66 -26.66
CA PRO A 950 -9.20 -15.50 -26.48
C PRO A 950 -8.59 -16.59 -25.58
N TYR A 951 -9.42 -17.49 -25.05
CA TYR A 951 -9.05 -18.54 -24.11
C TYR A 951 -9.26 -19.94 -24.68
N GLY A 952 -9.78 -20.07 -25.91
CA GLY A 952 -10.05 -21.35 -26.56
C GLY A 952 -11.02 -22.25 -25.79
N ILE A 953 -11.97 -21.66 -25.04
CA ILE A 953 -12.87 -22.41 -24.15
C ILE A 953 -14.05 -23.04 -24.90
N PRO A 954 -14.75 -22.34 -25.81
CA PRO A 954 -15.86 -22.94 -26.55
C PRO A 954 -15.33 -24.04 -27.47
N TYR A 955 -16.01 -25.18 -27.50
CA TYR A 955 -15.77 -26.27 -28.44
C TYR A 955 -17.11 -26.86 -28.89
N ILE A 956 -17.12 -27.58 -30.01
CA ILE A 956 -18.31 -28.30 -30.47
C ILE A 956 -18.29 -29.70 -29.89
N ASN A 957 -19.37 -30.08 -29.21
CA ASN A 957 -19.53 -31.42 -28.65
C ASN A 957 -20.01 -32.42 -29.71
N GLU A 958 -20.21 -33.68 -29.30
CA GLU A 958 -20.65 -34.76 -30.19
C GLU A 958 -22.05 -34.53 -30.78
N ASP A 959 -22.91 -33.76 -30.10
CA ASP A 959 -24.25 -33.40 -30.58
C ASP A 959 -24.24 -32.26 -31.62
N GLY A 960 -23.06 -31.79 -32.04
CA GLY A 960 -22.93 -30.68 -32.99
C GLY A 960 -23.24 -29.31 -32.39
N VAL A 961 -23.24 -29.17 -31.06
CA VAL A 961 -23.57 -27.93 -30.36
C VAL A 961 -22.32 -27.34 -29.70
N SER A 962 -22.23 -26.00 -29.68
CA SER A 962 -21.16 -25.32 -28.94
C SER A 962 -21.36 -25.45 -27.43
N VAL A 963 -20.33 -25.88 -26.72
CA VAL A 963 -20.30 -26.00 -25.26
C VAL A 963 -19.25 -25.06 -24.70
N ILE A 964 -19.59 -24.35 -23.63
CA ILE A 964 -18.68 -23.46 -22.91
C ILE A 964 -18.61 -23.96 -21.47
N ASP A 965 -17.42 -24.40 -21.06
CA ASP A 965 -17.14 -24.85 -19.70
C ASP A 965 -17.22 -23.66 -18.72
N PRO A 966 -18.22 -23.62 -17.80
CA PRO A 966 -18.41 -22.51 -16.86
C PRO A 966 -17.20 -22.27 -15.95
N ALA A 967 -16.49 -23.34 -15.57
CA ALA A 967 -15.33 -23.24 -14.68
C ALA A 967 -14.13 -22.57 -15.38
N LYS A 968 -14.05 -22.67 -16.71
CA LYS A 968 -12.98 -22.05 -17.50
C LYS A 968 -13.36 -20.66 -18.00
N CYS A 969 -14.65 -20.41 -18.23
CA CYS A 969 -15.16 -19.17 -18.79
C CYS A 969 -14.78 -17.95 -17.94
N ARG A 970 -14.24 -16.91 -18.59
CA ARG A 970 -13.85 -15.65 -17.92
C ARG A 970 -14.90 -14.54 -18.04
N GLY A 971 -16.07 -14.84 -18.59
CA GLY A 971 -17.16 -13.88 -18.69
C GLY A 971 -16.90 -12.65 -19.57
N CYS A 972 -15.97 -12.70 -20.52
CA CYS A 972 -15.62 -11.51 -21.31
C CYS A 972 -16.69 -11.08 -22.33
N GLY A 973 -17.65 -11.95 -22.66
CA GLY A 973 -18.74 -11.64 -23.60
C GLY A 973 -18.37 -11.71 -25.09
N ASN A 974 -17.11 -11.93 -25.47
CA ASN A 974 -16.72 -11.96 -26.90
C ASN A 974 -17.52 -12.96 -27.73
N CYS A 975 -17.70 -14.19 -27.24
CA CYS A 975 -18.47 -15.22 -27.93
C CYS A 975 -19.97 -14.88 -28.04
N VAL A 976 -20.48 -14.09 -27.09
CA VAL A 976 -21.87 -13.62 -27.05
C VAL A 976 -22.08 -12.57 -28.14
N ALA A 977 -21.20 -11.57 -28.19
CA ALA A 977 -21.27 -10.48 -29.16
C ALA A 977 -21.19 -10.96 -30.63
N VAL A 978 -20.43 -12.03 -30.91
CA VAL A 978 -20.28 -12.55 -32.28
C VAL A 978 -21.32 -13.62 -32.66
N CYS A 979 -22.18 -14.06 -31.74
CA CYS A 979 -23.12 -15.14 -32.03
C CYS A 979 -24.29 -14.61 -32.89
N PRO A 980 -24.40 -15.00 -34.17
CA PRO A 980 -25.41 -14.41 -35.06
C PRO A 980 -26.83 -14.80 -34.68
N GLN A 981 -27.01 -16.00 -34.12
CA GLN A 981 -28.31 -16.50 -33.64
C GLN A 981 -28.62 -16.05 -32.20
N LYS A 982 -27.72 -15.29 -31.55
CA LYS A 982 -27.81 -14.98 -30.11
C LYS A 982 -28.07 -16.21 -29.24
N ALA A 983 -27.57 -17.36 -29.68
CA ALA A 983 -27.66 -18.64 -28.98
C ALA A 983 -26.78 -18.69 -27.72
N ILE A 984 -25.89 -17.72 -27.54
CA ILE A 984 -24.99 -17.64 -26.38
C ILE A 984 -25.39 -16.42 -25.57
N GLU A 985 -25.55 -16.59 -24.27
CA GLU A 985 -25.95 -15.54 -23.33
C GLU A 985 -24.89 -15.37 -22.24
N LEU A 986 -24.48 -14.14 -21.96
CA LEU A 986 -23.61 -13.84 -20.82
C LEU A 986 -24.47 -13.72 -19.57
N GLN A 987 -24.36 -14.70 -18.67
CA GLN A 987 -25.13 -14.69 -17.42
C GLN A 987 -24.75 -13.45 -16.59
N GLY A 988 -25.73 -12.74 -16.03
CA GLY A 988 -25.53 -11.55 -15.21
C GLY A 988 -25.20 -10.25 -15.96
N VAL A 989 -25.14 -10.31 -17.29
CA VAL A 989 -25.08 -9.15 -18.20
C VAL A 989 -25.82 -9.54 -19.50
N SER A 990 -27.12 -9.83 -19.38
CA SER A 990 -27.93 -10.26 -20.53
C SER A 990 -28.19 -9.11 -21.53
N ASP A 991 -28.59 -9.45 -22.76
CA ASP A 991 -29.03 -8.46 -23.75
C ASP A 991 -30.17 -7.59 -23.19
N GLU A 992 -31.13 -8.17 -22.46
CA GLU A 992 -32.23 -7.43 -21.81
C GLU A 992 -31.71 -6.41 -20.79
N GLU A 993 -30.70 -6.77 -19.99
CA GLU A 993 -30.07 -5.84 -19.04
C GLU A 993 -29.38 -4.68 -19.77
N ILE A 994 -28.71 -4.94 -20.90
CA ILE A 994 -28.04 -3.89 -21.68
C ILE A 994 -29.06 -2.98 -22.37
N PHE A 995 -30.05 -3.56 -23.06
CA PHE A 995 -31.07 -2.78 -23.77
C PHE A 995 -31.91 -1.94 -22.81
N SER A 996 -32.31 -2.49 -21.64
CA SER A 996 -33.04 -1.71 -20.63
C SER A 996 -32.24 -0.52 -20.09
N LYS A 997 -30.90 -0.61 -20.01
CA LYS A 997 -30.03 0.55 -19.70
C LYS A 997 -30.06 1.60 -20.82
N ILE A 998 -30.03 1.17 -22.08
CA ILE A 998 -30.02 2.06 -23.25
C ILE A 998 -31.38 2.76 -23.41
N GLU A 999 -32.48 2.02 -23.28
CA GLU A 999 -33.84 2.55 -23.31
C GLU A 999 -34.06 3.58 -22.18
N ALA A 1000 -33.52 3.31 -20.99
CA ALA A 1000 -33.62 4.23 -19.86
C ALA A 1000 -33.03 5.63 -20.16
N LEU A 1001 -31.97 5.69 -20.99
CA LEU A 1001 -31.32 6.93 -21.45
C LEU A 1001 -32.10 7.67 -22.56
N GLY A 1002 -33.17 7.07 -23.09
CA GLY A 1002 -33.94 7.60 -24.22
C GLY A 1002 -33.56 7.03 -25.59
N GLY A 1003 -32.88 5.87 -25.63
CA GLY A 1003 -32.48 5.21 -26.88
C GLY A 1003 -33.44 4.08 -27.29
N PHE A 1004 -34.44 4.41 -28.10
CA PHE A 1004 -34.76 3.90 -29.45
C PHE A 1004 -36.12 4.46 -29.88
#